data_AF-A0A386ZFD9-F1
#
_entry.id   AF-A0A386ZFD9-F1
#
_cell.length_a   1.000
_cell.length_b   1.000
_cell.length_c   1.000
_cell.angle_alpha   90.00
_cell.angle_beta   90.00
_cell.angle_gamma   90.00
#
_symmetry.space_group_name_H-M   'P 1'
#
loop_
_entity.id
_entity.type
_entity.pdbx_description
1 polymer ?
#
loop_
_entity_poly.entity_id
_entity_poly.type
_entity_poly.pdbx_seq_one_letter_code
_entity_poly.pdbx_strand_id
1 'polypeptide(L)'
;METGEPLDHDGPAGAAVVVGARDSDPARVAIACADLAGLIEIGGLGIAGAGIDLGEGFVSARLAGAGGDRRDAVLAALRVLRLGGAWRLGERGATLVALFGVTATKPVGAAAEQAIGEGRWGAVVLASAAAELLGPEQLVRVLALRAPDGVEPVPESAPSVLAANLRRILAPYSRPRRVELVLDLWARVCAGQVAELERERLIASHDLSVLESLRERHRASAEADVLALVRHALNGQLTMLSAVHFRPTWHSLYRYSVERAIQDALAATVLLRAAVAVHEVGVVEGIARVRGEFTAVTALLTRAQARKPVSRAAESAHLAGELPPRPIDYVRQIEARIRQQPRDRAFERFVRARLGAALAYATVVMERCETLLAYEIPHDVVPEEWSSKSVRAWRRAVGYTAVRAPRDWGVEPLVRHRSRPSLAARLAADPTADPVAIERASDLLWLADLADAMARARGHAAARLEPYYRVPRFETNPPRPQPDPLTPRLDSIPLAAAGAAQLLALGASAPDRCRDWAQLCDALVGSGVVASALTGEFEVDDAVLAHDGVPVPGTGVRLQVARSASRLAEWSDYMGNCIAGPWYQDEAARGRSILVGLRDDNDVLVANAELRHSGDGWSVRQLAARFNDEPDPALRQAFHVWVATLRVAEPEIDPVVALPPEPRVRRATPNPVRGVGPVLREAARKAMVDAEPALRELAALAGDADGDPKSLTALRRSSADRLTELCVEALAADPAALPRLWAATGIRPLAVAVEALEPALLARYPRLRTLSDDAALPSKALRALVKDPDIATARSMDLVAHRVRVALGRLAADGDEAFSSALIRYPSSELLCALILVTTCAPAHRVPVTAISAPRATTVPGFPVTALDHPDGPWQAAWPAALELGVEADLHDREFCWERIAERGLLIPAAWVESGGWAALWSRAHTKQP
;
A
#
# COMPACT_ATOMS: atom_id res chain seq x y z
N MET A 1 -4.30 -15.38 46.78
CA MET A 1 -4.26 -16.61 47.60
C MET A 1 -5.37 -17.50 47.09
N GLU A 2 -5.08 -18.72 46.63
CA GLU A 2 -6.13 -19.73 46.46
C GLU A 2 -6.33 -20.34 47.84
N THR A 3 -7.38 -19.93 48.54
CA THR A 3 -7.66 -20.38 49.91
C THR A 3 -8.21 -21.79 49.98
N GLY A 4 -8.50 -22.45 48.85
CA GLY A 4 -9.00 -23.83 48.79
C GLY A 4 -10.42 -24.04 49.34
N GLU A 5 -10.93 -23.10 50.13
CA GLU A 5 -12.30 -23.09 50.66
C GLU A 5 -13.23 -22.25 49.77
N PRO A 6 -14.43 -22.76 49.43
CA PRO A 6 -15.44 -21.98 48.71
C PRO A 6 -15.93 -20.82 49.58
N LEU A 7 -15.70 -19.59 49.11
CA LEU A 7 -16.25 -18.38 49.69
C LEU A 7 -17.68 -18.17 49.17
N ASP A 8 -18.64 -17.98 50.07
CA ASP A 8 -20.02 -17.65 49.72
C ASP A 8 -20.09 -16.21 49.19
N HIS A 9 -20.53 -16.02 47.94
CA HIS A 9 -20.55 -14.71 47.28
C HIS A 9 -21.67 -14.57 46.25
N ASP A 10 -22.28 -13.38 46.18
CA ASP A 10 -23.30 -13.04 45.16
C ASP A 10 -22.71 -12.30 43.94
N GLY A 11 -21.40 -12.08 43.91
CA GLY A 11 -20.71 -11.35 42.84
C GLY A 11 -20.50 -12.16 41.55
N PRO A 12 -20.49 -11.52 40.37
CA PRO A 12 -20.18 -12.20 39.11
C PRO A 12 -18.74 -12.72 39.07
N ALA A 13 -18.49 -13.74 38.25
CA ALA A 13 -17.17 -14.33 38.08
C ALA A 13 -16.11 -13.26 37.72
N GLY A 14 -14.96 -13.31 38.40
CA GLY A 14 -13.85 -12.39 38.19
C GLY A 14 -14.01 -10.97 38.76
N ALA A 15 -15.07 -10.69 39.53
CA ALA A 15 -15.26 -9.40 40.18
C ALA A 15 -14.11 -9.07 41.16
N ALA A 16 -13.78 -7.78 41.27
CA ALA A 16 -12.87 -7.29 42.30
C ALA A 16 -13.56 -7.32 43.67
N VAL A 17 -12.86 -7.84 44.67
CA VAL A 17 -13.37 -7.99 46.03
C VAL A 17 -12.34 -7.60 47.07
N VAL A 18 -12.85 -7.23 48.24
CA VAL A 18 -12.07 -7.03 49.45
C VAL A 18 -12.19 -8.28 50.31
N VAL A 19 -11.06 -8.85 50.74
CA VAL A 19 -11.01 -10.06 51.57
C VAL A 19 -10.51 -9.68 52.96
N GLY A 20 -11.23 -10.07 54.01
CA GLY A 20 -10.89 -9.83 55.41
C GLY A 20 -11.58 -10.82 56.35
N ALA A 21 -11.51 -10.58 57.67
CA ALA A 21 -12.13 -11.45 58.66
C ALA A 21 -13.67 -11.46 58.55
N ARG A 22 -14.30 -12.60 58.87
CA ARG A 22 -15.76 -12.82 58.72
C ARG A 22 -16.61 -11.85 59.53
N ASP A 23 -16.12 -11.42 60.70
CA ASP A 23 -16.83 -10.55 61.65
C ASP A 23 -16.33 -9.10 61.64
N SER A 24 -15.76 -8.67 60.51
CA SER A 24 -15.27 -7.30 60.34
C SER A 24 -16.39 -6.25 60.42
N ASP A 25 -16.08 -5.11 61.05
CA ASP A 25 -16.97 -3.94 61.16
C ASP A 25 -17.39 -3.41 59.77
N PRO A 26 -18.71 -3.29 59.47
CA PRO A 26 -19.22 -2.78 58.19
C PRO A 26 -18.63 -1.42 57.78
N ALA A 27 -18.34 -0.52 58.73
CA ALA A 27 -17.73 0.77 58.42
C ALA A 27 -16.32 0.62 57.86
N ARG A 28 -15.55 -0.35 58.36
CA ARG A 28 -14.19 -0.65 57.89
C ARG A 28 -14.20 -1.34 56.52
N VAL A 29 -15.16 -2.24 56.31
CA VAL A 29 -15.39 -2.86 54.99
C VAL A 29 -15.68 -1.79 53.93
N ALA A 30 -16.55 -0.81 54.24
CA ALA A 30 -16.87 0.28 53.32
C ALA A 30 -15.63 1.13 52.95
N ILE A 31 -14.75 1.42 53.92
CA ILE A 31 -13.49 2.15 53.67
C ILE A 31 -12.57 1.35 52.75
N ALA A 32 -12.37 0.05 53.01
CA ALA A 32 -11.53 -0.79 52.18
C ALA A 32 -12.08 -0.95 50.75
N CYS A 33 -13.41 -1.07 50.61
CA CYS A 33 -14.07 -1.08 49.30
C CYS A 33 -13.88 0.24 48.55
N ALA A 34 -13.97 1.39 49.23
CA ALA A 34 -13.75 2.70 48.63
C ALA A 34 -12.29 2.89 48.18
N ASP A 35 -11.31 2.43 48.98
CA ASP A 35 -9.90 2.47 48.61
C ASP A 35 -9.60 1.57 47.41
N LEU A 36 -10.13 0.34 47.39
CA LEU A 36 -10.03 -0.54 46.21
C LEU A 36 -10.68 0.06 44.96
N ALA A 37 -11.85 0.70 45.10
CA ALA A 37 -12.52 1.36 43.98
C ALA A 37 -11.65 2.50 43.41
N GLY A 38 -11.04 3.33 44.27
CA GLY A 38 -10.12 4.39 43.83
C GLY A 38 -8.86 3.85 43.12
N LEU A 39 -8.30 2.73 43.59
CA LEU A 39 -7.17 2.08 42.91
C LEU A 39 -7.57 1.52 41.54
N ILE A 40 -8.77 0.93 41.42
CA ILE A 40 -9.32 0.41 40.16
C ILE A 40 -9.61 1.56 39.18
N GLU A 41 -10.11 2.70 39.64
CA GLU A 41 -10.36 3.87 38.80
C GLU A 41 -9.08 4.37 38.13
N ILE A 42 -7.94 4.31 38.84
CA ILE A 42 -6.67 4.82 38.34
C ILE A 42 -5.92 3.81 37.47
N GLY A 43 -5.92 2.52 37.83
CA GLY A 43 -5.08 1.53 37.15
C GLY A 43 -5.78 0.26 36.68
N GLY A 44 -7.12 0.30 36.62
CA GLY A 44 -7.95 -0.75 36.06
C GLY A 44 -8.20 -1.93 36.99
N LEU A 45 -9.12 -2.80 36.55
CA LEU A 45 -9.64 -3.91 37.35
C LEU A 45 -8.57 -4.96 37.72
N GLY A 46 -7.52 -5.12 36.90
CA GLY A 46 -6.45 -6.09 37.11
C GLY A 46 -5.67 -5.89 38.41
N ILE A 47 -5.60 -4.65 38.91
CA ILE A 47 -4.92 -4.29 40.17
C ILE A 47 -5.53 -5.00 41.37
N ALA A 48 -6.84 -5.30 41.32
CA ALA A 48 -7.51 -6.03 42.39
C ALA A 48 -6.92 -7.43 42.62
N GLY A 49 -6.27 -8.04 41.61
CA GLY A 49 -5.61 -9.34 41.74
C GLY A 49 -4.25 -9.31 42.44
N ALA A 50 -3.71 -8.14 42.76
CA ALA A 50 -2.34 -7.99 43.23
C ALA A 50 -2.14 -8.35 44.72
N GLY A 51 -3.21 -8.44 45.51
CA GLY A 51 -3.12 -8.67 46.96
C GLY A 51 -2.68 -7.42 47.72
N ILE A 52 -3.22 -6.26 47.35
CA ILE A 52 -2.88 -4.97 47.98
C ILE A 52 -3.49 -4.92 49.37
N ASP A 53 -2.69 -4.57 50.36
CA ASP A 53 -3.12 -4.22 51.70
C ASP A 53 -3.97 -2.95 51.66
N LEU A 54 -5.24 -3.09 52.01
CA LEU A 54 -6.25 -2.04 52.11
C LEU A 54 -6.41 -1.53 53.56
N GLY A 55 -5.53 -1.98 54.47
CA GLY A 55 -5.52 -1.65 55.89
C GLY A 55 -6.33 -2.61 56.76
N GLU A 56 -6.05 -2.63 58.07
CA GLU A 56 -6.82 -3.39 59.09
C GLU A 56 -7.03 -4.88 58.77
N GLY A 57 -6.10 -5.50 58.04
CA GLY A 57 -6.18 -6.91 57.65
C GLY A 57 -7.00 -7.20 56.39
N PHE A 58 -7.44 -6.18 55.67
CA PHE A 58 -8.12 -6.32 54.38
C PHE A 58 -7.13 -6.34 53.23
N VAL A 59 -7.37 -7.21 52.25
CA VAL A 59 -6.57 -7.30 51.02
C VAL A 59 -7.44 -7.29 49.78
N SER A 60 -6.90 -6.77 48.67
CA SER A 60 -7.55 -6.88 47.37
C SER A 60 -7.45 -8.29 46.80
N ALA A 61 -8.52 -8.78 46.19
CA ALA A 61 -8.53 -10.02 45.43
C ALA A 61 -9.50 -9.95 44.25
N ARG A 62 -9.52 -11.01 43.44
CA ARG A 62 -10.55 -11.25 42.42
C ARG A 62 -11.21 -12.61 42.64
N LEU A 63 -12.52 -12.68 42.40
CA LEU A 63 -13.28 -13.93 42.47
C LEU A 63 -12.85 -14.91 41.37
N ALA A 64 -13.17 -16.19 41.57
CA ALA A 64 -12.92 -17.23 40.58
C ALA A 64 -13.54 -16.87 39.22
N GLY A 65 -12.81 -17.16 38.14
CA GLY A 65 -13.17 -16.76 36.77
C GLY A 65 -12.50 -15.47 36.27
N ALA A 66 -11.76 -14.75 37.11
CA ALA A 66 -10.83 -13.71 36.66
C ALA A 66 -9.70 -14.31 35.80
N GLY A 67 -9.50 -13.76 34.60
CA GLY A 67 -8.28 -14.01 33.82
C GLY A 67 -7.10 -13.17 34.32
N GLY A 68 -5.88 -13.55 33.93
CA GLY A 68 -4.66 -12.75 34.14
C GLY A 68 -3.61 -13.40 35.04
N ASP A 69 -2.34 -13.03 34.82
CA ASP A 69 -1.20 -13.50 35.61
C ASP A 69 -0.98 -12.61 36.84
N ARG A 70 -0.55 -13.19 37.96
CA ARG A 70 -0.20 -12.44 39.18
C ARG A 70 0.86 -11.37 38.91
N ARG A 71 1.80 -11.67 38.01
CA ARG A 71 2.84 -10.73 37.54
C ARG A 71 2.24 -9.44 37.02
N ASP A 72 1.20 -9.55 36.18
CA ASP A 72 0.56 -8.41 35.53
C ASP A 72 -0.16 -7.54 36.55
N ALA A 73 -0.88 -8.18 37.49
CA ALA A 73 -1.57 -7.48 38.59
C ALA A 73 -0.58 -6.71 39.48
N VAL A 74 0.55 -7.33 39.86
CA VAL A 74 1.60 -6.68 40.66
C VAL A 74 2.24 -5.51 39.91
N LEU A 75 2.49 -5.64 38.61
CA LEU A 75 3.06 -4.56 37.78
C LEU A 75 2.09 -3.38 37.64
N ALA A 76 0.81 -3.65 37.41
CA ALA A 76 -0.24 -2.64 37.37
C ALA A 76 -0.36 -1.90 38.72
N ALA A 77 -0.35 -2.65 39.83
CA ALA A 77 -0.38 -2.06 41.17
C ALA A 77 0.85 -1.17 41.44
N LEU A 78 2.05 -1.60 41.04
CA LEU A 78 3.28 -0.81 41.19
C LEU A 78 3.26 0.49 40.37
N ARG A 79 2.59 0.53 39.20
CA ARG A 79 2.42 1.76 38.41
C ARG A 79 1.60 2.81 39.16
N VAL A 80 0.56 2.38 39.88
CA VAL A 80 -0.32 3.26 40.67
C VAL A 80 0.35 3.63 42.00
N LEU A 81 0.81 2.64 42.77
CA LEU A 81 1.36 2.81 44.11
C LEU A 81 2.76 3.45 44.12
N ARG A 82 3.50 3.34 43.01
CA ARG A 82 4.91 3.74 42.89
C ARG A 82 5.79 3.08 43.96
N LEU A 83 7.05 3.49 44.05
CA LEU A 83 7.98 2.94 45.05
C LEU A 83 7.52 3.21 46.50
N GLY A 84 6.88 4.37 46.73
CA GLY A 84 6.43 4.80 48.05
C GLY A 84 5.27 3.98 48.63
N GLY A 85 4.41 3.40 47.78
CA GLY A 85 3.29 2.54 48.19
C GLY A 85 3.54 1.04 48.02
N ALA A 86 4.71 0.63 47.51
CA ALA A 86 5.00 -0.77 47.19
C ALA A 86 4.95 -1.72 48.40
N TRP A 87 5.11 -1.20 49.63
CA TRP A 87 4.97 -1.97 50.87
C TRP A 87 3.57 -2.56 51.04
N ARG A 88 2.54 -1.95 50.42
CA ARG A 88 1.16 -2.47 50.42
C ARG A 88 1.02 -3.78 49.64
N LEU A 89 2.01 -4.21 48.86
CA LEU A 89 1.99 -5.49 48.14
C LEU A 89 2.59 -6.65 48.96
N GLY A 90 2.95 -6.39 50.22
CA GLY A 90 3.58 -7.35 51.11
C GLY A 90 5.12 -7.30 51.08
N GLU A 91 5.75 -8.42 51.45
CA GLU A 91 7.21 -8.48 51.55
C GLU A 91 7.90 -8.23 50.20
N ARG A 92 8.96 -7.41 50.24
CA ARG A 92 9.78 -7.05 49.07
C ARG A 92 10.20 -8.26 48.22
N GLY A 93 10.60 -9.34 48.87
CA GLY A 93 11.02 -10.57 48.20
C GLY A 93 9.89 -11.20 47.39
N ALA A 94 8.68 -11.26 47.95
CA ALA A 94 7.51 -11.82 47.29
C ALA A 94 7.10 -11.00 46.05
N THR A 95 7.18 -9.67 46.13
CA THR A 95 6.91 -8.78 44.99
C THR A 95 7.92 -8.97 43.86
N LEU A 96 9.22 -9.06 44.18
CA LEU A 96 10.25 -9.30 43.17
C LEU A 96 10.14 -10.70 42.55
N VAL A 97 9.80 -11.72 43.34
CA VAL A 97 9.55 -13.08 42.85
C VAL A 97 8.31 -13.12 41.96
N ALA A 98 7.26 -12.35 42.26
CA ALA A 98 6.11 -12.25 41.37
C ALA A 98 6.48 -11.66 39.99
N LEU A 99 7.41 -10.70 39.95
CA LEU A 99 7.85 -10.05 38.71
C LEU A 99 8.87 -10.86 37.91
N PHE A 100 9.83 -11.50 38.58
CA PHE A 100 11.01 -12.12 37.94
C PHE A 100 11.18 -13.62 38.24
N GLY A 101 10.27 -14.23 39.01
CA GLY A 101 10.35 -15.63 39.40
C GLY A 101 11.63 -15.96 40.17
N VAL A 102 12.23 -17.12 39.87
CA VAL A 102 13.46 -17.61 40.52
C VAL A 102 14.71 -16.76 40.22
N THR A 103 14.62 -15.81 39.28
CA THR A 103 15.74 -14.91 38.92
C THR A 103 15.78 -13.64 39.78
N ALA A 104 14.83 -13.48 40.71
CA ALA A 104 14.73 -12.38 41.66
C ALA A 104 15.87 -12.37 42.71
N THR A 105 17.08 -12.04 42.25
CA THR A 105 18.28 -11.91 43.08
C THR A 105 18.44 -10.48 43.61
N LYS A 106 19.32 -10.28 44.60
CA LYS A 106 19.61 -8.96 45.17
C LYS A 106 20.02 -7.91 44.10
N PRO A 107 20.90 -8.22 43.12
CA PRO A 107 21.22 -7.28 42.04
C PRO A 107 20.02 -6.92 41.15
N VAL A 108 19.19 -7.91 40.79
CA VAL A 108 17.96 -7.67 39.99
C VAL A 108 16.98 -6.79 40.76
N GLY A 109 16.81 -7.05 42.06
CA GLY A 109 15.96 -6.24 42.93
C GLY A 109 16.41 -4.78 43.02
N ALA A 110 17.71 -4.51 43.16
CA ALA A 110 18.24 -3.15 43.18
C ALA A 110 18.04 -2.42 41.83
N ALA A 111 18.30 -3.11 40.72
CA ALA A 111 18.08 -2.55 39.38
C ALA A 111 16.59 -2.28 39.09
N ALA A 112 15.70 -3.14 39.57
CA ALA A 112 14.24 -2.96 39.42
C ALA A 112 13.74 -1.77 40.23
N GLU A 113 14.18 -1.60 41.48
CA GLU A 113 13.85 -0.42 42.31
C GLU A 113 14.30 0.87 41.65
N GLN A 114 15.53 0.90 41.12
CA GLN A 114 16.03 2.05 40.39
C GLN A 114 15.20 2.33 39.13
N ALA A 115 14.87 1.31 38.34
CA ALA A 115 14.05 1.48 37.14
C ALA A 115 12.64 1.99 37.45
N ILE A 116 11.99 1.46 38.51
CA ILE A 116 10.68 1.91 38.96
C ILE A 116 10.74 3.35 39.49
N GLY A 117 11.75 3.68 40.31
CA GLY A 117 11.95 5.01 40.85
C GLY A 117 12.21 6.07 39.77
N GLU A 118 12.94 5.70 38.71
CA GLU A 118 13.18 6.54 37.54
C GLU A 118 12.01 6.51 36.52
N GLY A 119 10.94 5.76 36.77
CA GLY A 119 9.77 5.67 35.89
C GLY A 119 10.02 4.93 34.56
N ARG A 120 11.07 4.10 34.48
CA ARG A 120 11.47 3.34 33.27
C ARG A 120 10.62 2.10 33.04
N TRP A 121 9.30 2.28 33.00
CA TRP A 121 8.32 1.21 32.98
C TRP A 121 8.45 0.24 31.81
N GLY A 122 8.78 0.73 30.61
CA GLY A 122 8.99 -0.17 29.46
C GLY A 122 10.12 -1.17 29.67
N ALA A 123 11.22 -0.75 30.33
CA ALA A 123 12.32 -1.64 30.68
C ALA A 123 11.91 -2.65 31.77
N VAL A 124 11.11 -2.23 32.76
CA VAL A 124 10.59 -3.11 33.82
C VAL A 124 9.66 -4.18 33.24
N VAL A 125 8.72 -3.80 32.37
CA VAL A 125 7.79 -4.73 31.71
C VAL A 125 8.56 -5.72 30.84
N LEU A 126 9.51 -5.25 30.02
CA LEU A 126 10.32 -6.13 29.19
C LEU A 126 11.18 -7.09 30.01
N ALA A 127 11.81 -6.62 31.09
CA ALA A 127 12.60 -7.47 31.98
C ALA A 127 11.72 -8.51 32.67
N SER A 128 10.53 -8.12 33.14
CA SER A 128 9.58 -9.05 33.76
C SER A 128 9.08 -10.10 32.76
N ALA A 129 8.82 -9.70 31.52
CA ALA A 129 8.46 -10.64 30.45
C ALA A 129 9.60 -11.60 30.07
N ALA A 130 10.85 -11.12 30.07
CA ALA A 130 12.03 -11.90 29.71
C ALA A 130 12.63 -12.72 30.87
N ALA A 131 12.10 -12.60 32.09
CA ALA A 131 12.64 -13.21 33.30
C ALA A 131 12.78 -14.74 33.24
N GLU A 132 11.93 -15.39 32.45
CA GLU A 132 11.95 -16.85 32.27
C GLU A 132 13.01 -17.33 31.27
N LEU A 133 13.56 -16.40 30.48
CA LEU A 133 14.48 -16.69 29.38
C LEU A 133 15.92 -16.27 29.67
N LEU A 134 16.07 -15.26 30.53
CA LEU A 134 17.31 -14.56 30.81
C LEU A 134 17.79 -14.84 32.25
N GLY A 135 19.10 -14.87 32.43
CA GLY A 135 19.72 -14.94 33.77
C GLY A 135 19.74 -13.58 34.49
N PRO A 136 20.06 -13.56 35.80
CA PRO A 136 20.06 -12.33 36.61
C PRO A 136 20.91 -11.18 36.03
N GLU A 137 22.12 -11.47 35.56
CA GLU A 137 23.04 -10.47 35.00
C GLU A 137 22.49 -9.86 33.69
N GLN A 138 21.77 -10.68 32.91
CA GLN A 138 21.14 -10.27 31.67
C GLN A 138 19.90 -9.41 31.94
N LEU A 139 19.13 -9.73 32.98
CA LEU A 139 17.99 -8.92 33.41
C LEU A 139 18.42 -7.55 33.93
N VAL A 140 19.54 -7.45 34.64
CA VAL A 140 20.11 -6.15 35.04
C VAL A 140 20.43 -5.29 33.81
N ARG A 141 20.93 -5.88 32.71
CA ARG A 141 21.16 -5.14 31.45
C ARG A 141 19.85 -4.62 30.86
N VAL A 142 18.78 -5.43 30.83
CA VAL A 142 17.46 -5.01 30.32
C VAL A 142 16.85 -3.93 31.22
N LEU A 143 16.94 -4.09 32.53
CA LEU A 143 16.50 -3.09 33.53
C LEU A 143 17.33 -1.81 33.51
N ALA A 144 18.45 -1.74 32.80
CA ALA A 144 19.25 -0.52 32.60
C ALA A 144 18.86 0.26 31.35
N LEU A 145 17.99 -0.29 30.49
CA LEU A 145 17.55 0.36 29.25
C LEU A 145 16.81 1.68 29.53
N ARG A 146 17.03 2.65 28.63
CA ARG A 146 16.37 3.96 28.63
C ARG A 146 15.79 4.21 27.25
N ALA A 147 14.51 4.58 27.21
CA ALA A 147 13.87 5.04 25.99
C ALA A 147 14.22 6.52 25.79
N PRO A 148 14.41 6.99 24.55
CA PRO A 148 14.48 8.42 24.26
C PRO A 148 13.20 9.16 24.68
N ASP A 149 13.28 10.47 24.84
CA ASP A 149 12.12 11.28 25.25
C ASP A 149 10.99 11.21 24.21
N GLY A 150 9.77 10.96 24.68
CA GLY A 150 8.58 10.81 23.85
C GLY A 150 8.40 9.44 23.20
N VAL A 151 9.32 8.49 23.46
CA VAL A 151 9.28 7.11 22.93
C VAL A 151 8.75 6.15 23.98
N GLU A 152 7.78 5.33 23.61
CA GLU A 152 7.21 4.28 24.45
C GLU A 152 7.35 2.92 23.73
N PRO A 153 8.49 2.22 23.89
CA PRO A 153 8.77 1.00 23.12
C PRO A 153 7.93 -0.20 23.58
N VAL A 154 7.41 -0.14 24.82
CA VAL A 154 6.53 -1.14 25.41
C VAL A 154 5.31 -0.39 25.97
N PRO A 155 4.32 -0.07 25.11
CA PRO A 155 3.06 0.52 25.57
C PRO A 155 2.34 -0.46 26.49
N GLU A 156 1.28 -0.01 27.18
CA GLU A 156 0.50 -0.83 28.10
C GLU A 156 0.13 -2.17 27.45
N SER A 157 0.76 -3.23 27.95
CA SER A 157 0.62 -4.60 27.46
C SER A 157 0.82 -5.52 28.64
N ALA A 158 0.04 -6.60 28.73
CA ALA A 158 0.21 -7.62 29.75
C ALA A 158 1.62 -8.27 29.65
N PRO A 159 2.50 -8.09 30.66
CA PRO A 159 3.83 -8.70 30.66
C PRO A 159 3.83 -10.22 30.43
N SER A 160 2.81 -10.93 30.92
CA SER A 160 2.64 -12.38 30.72
C SER A 160 2.47 -12.77 29.25
N VAL A 161 1.73 -11.98 28.47
CA VAL A 161 1.51 -12.19 27.03
C VAL A 161 2.81 -11.98 26.27
N LEU A 162 3.52 -10.89 26.58
CA LEU A 162 4.84 -10.64 26.02
C LEU A 162 5.81 -11.76 26.39
N ALA A 163 5.76 -12.28 27.62
CA ALA A 163 6.59 -13.41 28.06
C ALA A 163 6.31 -14.66 27.23
N ALA A 164 5.04 -14.99 26.97
CA ALA A 164 4.67 -16.13 26.15
C ALA A 164 5.19 -16.02 24.71
N ASN A 165 5.05 -14.85 24.10
CA ASN A 165 5.54 -14.57 22.75
C ASN A 165 7.07 -14.65 22.70
N LEU A 166 7.78 -13.96 23.60
CA LEU A 166 9.23 -14.01 23.69
C LEU A 166 9.73 -15.43 23.94
N ARG A 167 9.04 -16.23 24.76
CA ARG A 167 9.43 -17.63 25.00
C ARG A 167 9.35 -18.45 23.72
N ARG A 168 8.26 -18.32 22.97
CA ARG A 168 8.09 -19.01 21.69
C ARG A 168 9.19 -18.68 20.69
N ILE A 169 9.61 -17.42 20.65
CA ILE A 169 10.61 -16.92 19.70
C ILE A 169 12.03 -17.27 20.13
N LEU A 170 12.36 -17.06 21.40
CA LEU A 170 13.74 -17.01 21.89
C LEU A 170 14.22 -18.31 22.53
N ALA A 171 13.33 -19.23 22.92
CA ALA A 171 13.69 -20.50 23.54
C ALA A 171 14.71 -21.33 22.72
N PRO A 172 14.64 -21.40 21.37
CA PRO A 172 15.61 -22.15 20.56
C PRO A 172 17.06 -21.64 20.66
N TYR A 173 17.27 -20.37 21.01
CA TYR A 173 18.59 -19.76 21.02
C TYR A 173 19.31 -19.91 22.36
N SER A 174 20.64 -19.81 22.35
CA SER A 174 21.47 -19.82 23.55
C SER A 174 21.24 -18.57 24.42
N ARG A 175 21.45 -18.68 25.74
CA ARG A 175 21.24 -17.55 26.67
C ARG A 175 21.96 -16.25 26.26
N PRO A 176 23.25 -16.24 25.86
CA PRO A 176 23.91 -15.02 25.40
C PRO A 176 23.21 -14.41 24.18
N ARG A 177 22.70 -15.26 23.29
CA ARG A 177 22.02 -14.82 22.08
C ARG A 177 20.66 -14.19 22.36
N ARG A 178 19.90 -14.73 23.31
CA ARG A 178 18.58 -14.21 23.70
C ARG A 178 18.65 -12.75 24.16
N VAL A 179 19.62 -12.40 25.02
CA VAL A 179 19.74 -11.01 25.50
C VAL A 179 20.13 -10.06 24.37
N GLU A 180 21.03 -10.44 23.47
CA GLU A 180 21.42 -9.59 22.34
C GLU A 180 20.24 -9.34 21.37
N LEU A 181 19.38 -10.33 21.15
CA LEU A 181 18.15 -10.17 20.35
C LEU A 181 17.15 -9.21 21.02
N VAL A 182 16.99 -9.29 22.34
CA VAL A 182 16.11 -8.37 23.10
C VAL A 182 16.62 -6.93 23.07
N LEU A 183 17.94 -6.74 23.20
CA LEU A 183 18.58 -5.42 23.15
C LEU A 183 18.51 -4.81 21.74
N ASP A 184 18.74 -5.61 20.70
CA ASP A 184 18.61 -5.17 19.31
C ASP A 184 17.16 -4.81 18.96
N LEU A 185 16.18 -5.61 19.41
CA LEU A 185 14.76 -5.28 19.25
C LEU A 185 14.41 -3.93 19.91
N TRP A 186 14.85 -3.70 21.15
CA TRP A 186 14.66 -2.41 21.82
C TRP A 186 15.22 -1.25 21.00
N ALA A 187 16.48 -1.37 20.55
CA ALA A 187 17.14 -0.32 19.79
C ALA A 187 16.40 0.01 18.49
N ARG A 188 15.90 -1.01 17.78
CA ARG A 188 15.16 -0.86 16.52
C ARG A 188 13.80 -0.20 16.72
N VAL A 189 13.02 -0.63 17.72
CA VAL A 189 11.72 -0.03 18.03
C VAL A 189 11.90 1.43 18.44
N CYS A 190 12.87 1.73 19.31
CA CYS A 190 13.17 3.11 19.68
C CYS A 190 13.59 3.95 18.48
N ALA A 191 14.47 3.44 17.61
CA ALA A 191 14.89 4.16 16.41
C ALA A 191 13.72 4.44 15.46
N GLY A 192 12.81 3.49 15.27
CA GLY A 192 11.60 3.66 14.45
C GLY A 192 10.66 4.73 15.00
N GLN A 193 10.37 4.69 16.30
CA GLN A 193 9.53 5.70 16.95
C GLN A 193 10.19 7.09 16.97
N VAL A 194 11.51 7.20 17.15
CA VAL A 194 12.24 8.47 17.04
C VAL A 194 12.09 9.04 15.63
N ALA A 195 12.31 8.23 14.59
CA ALA A 195 12.17 8.66 13.22
C ALA A 195 10.74 9.15 12.93
N GLU A 196 9.72 8.51 13.51
CA GLU A 196 8.33 8.93 13.39
C GLU A 196 8.08 10.28 14.08
N LEU A 197 8.53 10.45 15.31
CA LEU A 197 8.42 11.72 16.03
C LEU A 197 9.14 12.86 15.32
N GLU A 198 10.33 12.59 14.77
CA GLU A 198 11.09 13.55 13.98
C GLU A 198 10.32 13.96 12.71
N ARG A 199 9.64 13.01 12.07
CA ARG A 199 8.78 13.23 10.92
C ARG A 199 7.58 14.11 11.27
N GLU A 200 6.88 13.80 12.36
CA GLU A 200 5.75 14.59 12.84
C GLU A 200 6.15 16.01 13.21
N ARG A 201 7.30 16.18 13.88
CA ARG A 201 7.87 17.49 14.20
C ARG A 201 8.25 18.28 12.94
N LEU A 202 8.79 17.62 11.92
CA LEU A 202 9.09 18.26 10.63
C LEU A 202 7.80 18.78 9.97
N ILE A 203 6.77 17.94 9.89
CA ILE A 203 5.47 18.32 9.32
C ILE A 203 4.86 19.49 10.11
N ALA A 204 4.87 19.41 11.44
CA ALA A 204 4.35 20.46 12.32
C ALA A 204 5.16 21.76 12.27
N SER A 205 6.41 21.73 11.77
CA SER A 205 7.22 22.94 11.59
C SER A 205 6.72 23.83 10.45
N HIS A 206 5.82 23.33 9.61
CA HIS A 206 5.21 24.05 8.51
C HIS A 206 3.85 24.64 8.90
N ASP A 207 3.64 25.92 8.59
CA ASP A 207 2.37 26.60 8.78
C ASP A 207 1.56 26.53 7.47
N LEU A 208 0.56 25.65 7.44
CA LEU A 208 -0.37 25.53 6.33
C LEU A 208 -1.64 26.37 6.52
N SER A 209 -1.84 26.99 7.70
CA SER A 209 -3.02 27.84 7.95
C SER A 209 -3.04 29.08 7.05
N VAL A 210 -1.87 29.50 6.59
CA VAL A 210 -1.70 30.66 5.70
C VAL A 210 -1.93 30.36 4.21
N LEU A 211 -2.19 29.09 3.85
CA LEU A 211 -2.22 28.63 2.47
C LEU A 211 -3.24 29.40 1.60
N GLU A 212 -4.48 29.57 2.08
CA GLU A 212 -5.52 30.26 1.30
C GLU A 212 -5.20 31.74 1.07
N SER A 213 -4.78 32.46 2.12
CA SER A 213 -4.38 33.87 1.98
C SER A 213 -3.20 34.01 1.02
N LEU A 214 -2.26 33.05 1.05
CA LEU A 214 -1.13 33.05 0.13
C LEU A 214 -1.56 32.76 -1.32
N ARG A 215 -2.52 31.86 -1.55
CA ARG A 215 -3.10 31.61 -2.90
C ARG A 215 -3.68 32.89 -3.49
N GLU A 216 -4.48 33.62 -2.73
CA GLU A 216 -5.09 34.87 -3.17
C GLU A 216 -4.05 35.93 -3.51
N ARG A 217 -3.07 36.15 -2.62
CA ARG A 217 -1.99 37.13 -2.83
C ARG A 217 -1.12 36.78 -4.03
N HIS A 218 -0.77 35.51 -4.18
CA HIS A 218 0.01 35.02 -5.31
C HIS A 218 -0.75 35.24 -6.63
N ARG A 219 -2.05 34.90 -6.66
CA ARG A 219 -2.93 35.13 -7.82
C ARG A 219 -3.02 36.62 -8.18
N ALA A 220 -3.34 37.48 -7.21
CA ALA A 220 -3.43 38.92 -7.42
C ALA A 220 -2.11 39.52 -7.93
N SER A 221 -0.97 39.06 -7.40
CA SER A 221 0.34 39.47 -7.91
C SER A 221 0.58 39.00 -9.34
N ALA A 222 0.24 37.75 -9.68
CA ALA A 222 0.38 37.22 -11.03
C ALA A 222 -0.48 38.01 -12.03
N GLU A 223 -1.73 38.30 -11.69
CA GLU A 223 -2.64 39.12 -12.50
C GLU A 223 -2.09 40.54 -12.72
N ALA A 224 -1.64 41.21 -11.66
CA ALA A 224 -1.05 42.55 -11.76
C ALA A 224 0.15 42.60 -12.71
N ASP A 225 1.00 41.57 -12.68
CA ASP A 225 2.16 41.46 -13.56
C ASP A 225 1.77 41.16 -15.01
N VAL A 226 0.78 40.30 -15.25
CA VAL A 226 0.22 40.06 -16.60
C VAL A 226 -0.37 41.37 -17.16
N LEU A 227 -1.14 42.11 -16.37
CA LEU A 227 -1.69 43.40 -16.78
C LEU A 227 -0.59 44.41 -17.13
N ALA A 228 0.51 44.43 -16.37
CA ALA A 228 1.65 45.30 -16.67
C ALA A 228 2.33 44.94 -18.00
N LEU A 229 2.49 43.65 -18.30
CA LEU A 229 3.04 43.17 -19.58
C LEU A 229 2.13 43.50 -20.75
N VAL A 230 0.82 43.27 -20.60
CA VAL A 230 -0.15 43.56 -21.66
C VAL A 230 -0.18 45.06 -21.96
N ARG A 231 -0.18 45.93 -20.93
CA ARG A 231 -0.06 47.38 -21.12
C ARG A 231 1.20 47.78 -21.87
N HIS A 232 2.32 47.13 -21.55
CA HIS A 232 3.59 47.37 -22.24
C HIS A 232 3.54 46.92 -23.71
N ALA A 233 2.98 45.74 -23.98
CA ALA A 233 2.85 45.20 -25.33
C ALA A 233 1.90 46.03 -26.23
N LEU A 234 0.90 46.68 -25.62
CA LEU A 234 -0.06 47.53 -26.31
C LEU A 234 0.39 49.01 -26.44
N ASN A 235 1.60 49.37 -25.99
CA ASN A 235 2.16 50.73 -26.05
C ASN A 235 1.21 51.83 -25.52
N GLY A 236 0.36 51.56 -24.51
CA GLY A 236 -0.64 52.54 -24.06
C GLY A 236 -1.72 52.03 -23.10
N GLN A 237 -2.89 52.70 -23.11
CA GLN A 237 -4.03 52.41 -22.23
C GLN A 237 -4.70 51.07 -22.58
N LEU A 238 -4.76 50.17 -21.60
CA LEU A 238 -5.55 48.93 -21.69
C LEU A 238 -7.04 49.29 -21.67
N THR A 239 -7.69 49.26 -22.82
CA THR A 239 -9.15 49.35 -22.96
C THR A 239 -9.77 47.96 -23.11
N MET A 240 -11.06 47.81 -22.84
CA MET A 240 -11.78 46.54 -23.02
C MET A 240 -11.65 46.02 -24.46
N LEU A 241 -11.71 46.89 -25.47
CA LEU A 241 -11.53 46.53 -26.87
C LEU A 241 -10.11 46.00 -27.14
N SER A 242 -9.08 46.69 -26.63
CA SER A 242 -7.69 46.24 -26.80
C SER A 242 -7.42 44.90 -26.09
N ALA A 243 -8.09 44.63 -24.96
CA ALA A 243 -7.98 43.37 -24.24
C ALA A 243 -8.62 42.21 -25.02
N VAL A 244 -9.80 42.40 -25.63
CA VAL A 244 -10.47 41.38 -26.46
C VAL A 244 -9.64 41.00 -27.70
N HIS A 245 -8.94 41.98 -28.28
CA HIS A 245 -8.07 41.77 -29.44
C HIS A 245 -6.67 41.27 -29.09
N PHE A 246 -6.26 41.31 -27.81
CA PHE A 246 -4.95 40.79 -27.41
C PHE A 246 -4.90 39.27 -27.62
N ARG A 247 -3.97 38.83 -28.48
CA ARG A 247 -3.69 37.41 -28.72
C ARG A 247 -2.34 37.07 -28.09
N PRO A 248 -2.32 36.37 -26.93
CA PRO A 248 -1.07 36.01 -26.29
C PRO A 248 -0.29 35.05 -27.18
N THR A 249 0.97 35.35 -27.40
CA THR A 249 1.91 34.46 -28.08
C THR A 249 2.94 33.97 -27.06
N TRP A 250 3.72 32.97 -27.43
CA TRP A 250 4.86 32.55 -26.63
C TRP A 250 5.76 33.73 -26.23
N HIS A 251 6.10 34.59 -27.20
CA HIS A 251 7.04 35.68 -27.01
C HIS A 251 6.44 36.89 -26.28
N SER A 252 5.14 37.15 -26.45
CA SER A 252 4.48 38.34 -25.86
C SER A 252 4.01 38.12 -24.42
N LEU A 253 3.71 36.88 -24.01
CA LEU A 253 3.20 36.60 -22.67
C LEU A 253 3.79 35.34 -22.05
N TYR A 254 3.59 34.18 -22.67
CA TYR A 254 3.76 32.90 -21.98
C TYR A 254 5.21 32.61 -21.56
N ARG A 255 6.20 33.01 -22.36
CA ARG A 255 7.62 32.89 -21.99
C ARG A 255 7.93 33.58 -20.67
N TYR A 256 7.36 34.75 -20.42
CA TYR A 256 7.57 35.47 -19.16
C TYR A 256 6.88 34.77 -18.00
N SER A 257 5.60 34.39 -18.18
CA SER A 257 4.82 33.68 -17.15
C SER A 257 5.50 32.38 -16.72
N VAL A 258 6.02 31.62 -17.69
CA VAL A 258 6.70 30.35 -17.46
C VAL A 258 8.09 30.53 -16.83
N GLU A 259 8.91 31.46 -17.32
CA GLU A 259 10.23 31.73 -16.68
C GLU A 259 10.06 32.17 -15.23
N ARG A 260 8.99 32.94 -14.94
CA ARG A 260 8.65 33.34 -13.58
C ARG A 260 8.19 32.16 -12.73
N ALA A 261 7.33 31.30 -13.25
CA ALA A 261 6.90 30.08 -12.56
C ALA A 261 8.09 29.18 -12.22
N ILE A 262 9.06 29.03 -13.15
CA ILE A 262 10.32 28.33 -12.90
C ILE A 262 11.10 29.01 -11.75
N GLN A 263 11.24 30.33 -11.75
CA GLN A 263 11.94 31.04 -10.67
C GLN A 263 11.27 30.82 -9.31
N ASP A 264 9.94 30.84 -9.26
CA ASP A 264 9.18 30.59 -8.04
C ASP A 264 9.29 29.13 -7.59
N ALA A 265 9.31 28.17 -8.52
CA ALA A 265 9.52 26.75 -8.22
C ALA A 265 10.92 26.49 -7.65
N LEU A 266 11.95 27.07 -8.26
CA LEU A 266 13.33 26.98 -7.75
C LEU A 266 13.46 27.66 -6.37
N ALA A 267 12.83 28.82 -6.17
CA ALA A 267 12.83 29.49 -4.87
C ALA A 267 12.11 28.68 -3.79
N ALA A 268 10.93 28.11 -4.09
CA ALA A 268 10.21 27.24 -3.17
C ALA A 268 11.01 25.96 -2.84
N THR A 269 11.70 25.39 -3.84
CA THR A 269 12.62 24.25 -3.65
C THR A 269 13.72 24.58 -2.65
N VAL A 270 14.35 25.76 -2.77
CA VAL A 270 15.39 26.20 -1.81
C VAL A 270 14.83 26.41 -0.41
N LEU A 271 13.65 27.02 -0.27
CA LEU A 271 13.01 27.19 1.04
C LEU A 271 12.69 25.83 1.70
N LEU A 272 12.19 24.86 0.94
CA LEU A 272 11.92 23.51 1.44
C LEU A 272 13.19 22.78 1.87
N ARG A 273 14.23 22.79 1.03
CA ARG A 273 15.52 22.18 1.36
C ARG A 273 16.17 22.84 2.57
N ALA A 274 16.04 24.15 2.70
CA ALA A 274 16.47 24.89 3.88
C ALA A 274 15.66 24.48 5.12
N ALA A 275 14.34 24.36 5.03
CA ALA A 275 13.50 23.94 6.15
C ALA A 275 13.90 22.55 6.66
N VAL A 276 14.08 21.59 5.75
CA VAL A 276 14.55 20.24 6.07
C VAL A 276 15.95 20.27 6.70
N ALA A 277 16.91 20.98 6.11
CA ALA A 277 18.26 21.08 6.68
C ALA A 277 18.28 21.76 8.06
N VAL A 278 17.46 22.80 8.27
CA VAL A 278 17.33 23.49 9.56
C VAL A 278 16.68 22.59 10.62
N HIS A 279 15.78 21.69 10.22
CA HIS A 279 15.22 20.68 11.10
C HIS A 279 16.26 19.61 11.48
N GLU A 280 17.02 19.10 10.50
CA GLU A 280 18.03 18.05 10.70
C GLU A 280 19.21 18.49 11.57
N VAL A 281 19.79 19.67 11.32
CA VAL A 281 21.08 20.09 11.91
C VAL A 281 21.04 21.46 12.60
N GLY A 282 19.86 22.07 12.73
CA GLY A 282 19.68 23.40 13.33
C GLY A 282 19.89 24.56 12.35
N VAL A 283 19.54 25.78 12.77
CA VAL A 283 19.43 26.93 11.85
C VAL A 283 20.77 27.31 11.22
N VAL A 284 21.82 27.46 12.03
CA VAL A 284 23.11 27.98 11.54
C VAL A 284 23.76 27.01 10.56
N GLU A 285 23.83 25.72 10.92
CA GLU A 285 24.45 24.69 10.08
C GLU A 285 23.57 24.34 8.87
N GLY A 286 22.25 24.25 9.07
CA GLY A 286 21.31 23.98 7.99
C GLY A 286 21.37 25.04 6.90
N ILE A 287 21.37 26.33 7.28
CA ILE A 287 21.52 27.45 6.34
C ILE A 287 22.91 27.47 5.68
N ALA A 288 23.97 27.09 6.40
CA ALA A 288 25.31 26.99 5.81
C ALA A 288 25.34 25.94 4.69
N ARG A 289 24.70 24.77 4.90
CA ARG A 289 24.62 23.65 3.95
C ARG A 289 23.95 24.04 2.62
N VAL A 290 22.89 24.85 2.66
CA VAL A 290 22.12 25.26 1.46
C VAL A 290 22.47 26.66 0.95
N ARG A 291 23.49 27.32 1.50
CA ARG A 291 23.84 28.72 1.18
C ARG A 291 24.08 28.95 -0.31
N GLY A 292 24.75 28.00 -0.99
CA GLY A 292 25.00 28.08 -2.43
C GLY A 292 23.71 28.13 -3.24
N GLU A 293 22.66 27.42 -2.81
CA GLU A 293 21.36 27.40 -3.48
C GLU A 293 20.62 28.74 -3.33
N PHE A 294 20.68 29.38 -2.16
CA PHE A 294 20.14 30.73 -1.95
C PHE A 294 20.77 31.72 -2.92
N THR A 295 22.10 31.74 -3.01
CA THR A 295 22.82 32.63 -3.93
C THR A 295 22.53 32.32 -5.40
N ALA A 296 22.37 31.04 -5.76
CA ALA A 296 22.01 30.64 -7.11
C ALA A 296 20.62 31.17 -7.53
N VAL A 297 19.61 31.04 -6.66
CA VAL A 297 18.24 31.52 -6.95
C VAL A 297 18.17 33.04 -7.00
N THR A 298 18.82 33.76 -6.08
CA THR A 298 18.76 35.23 -6.11
C THR A 298 19.48 35.84 -7.32
N ALA A 299 20.50 35.14 -7.86
CA ALA A 299 21.15 35.51 -9.11
C ALA A 299 20.26 35.38 -10.35
N LEU A 300 19.10 34.68 -10.26
CA LEU A 300 18.15 34.55 -11.37
C LEU A 300 17.33 35.82 -11.63
N LEU A 301 17.30 36.75 -10.68
CA LEU A 301 16.52 37.98 -10.78
C LEU A 301 17.13 38.95 -11.79
N THR A 302 16.28 39.59 -12.59
CA THR A 302 16.71 40.71 -13.44
C THR A 302 17.19 41.89 -12.59
N ARG A 303 18.02 42.78 -13.16
CA ARG A 303 18.48 44.01 -12.47
C ARG A 303 17.31 44.85 -11.94
N ALA A 304 16.20 44.92 -12.68
CA ALA A 304 15.00 45.65 -12.26
C ALA A 304 14.32 44.98 -11.05
N GLN A 305 14.21 43.65 -11.04
CA GLN A 305 13.65 42.91 -9.91
C GLN A 305 14.57 42.95 -8.68
N ALA A 306 15.89 42.87 -8.88
CA ALA A 306 16.88 42.96 -7.81
C ALA A 306 16.90 44.35 -7.14
N ARG A 307 16.60 45.42 -7.89
CA ARG A 307 16.51 46.80 -7.40
C ARG A 307 15.20 47.13 -6.69
N LYS A 308 14.14 46.33 -6.84
CA LYS A 308 12.92 46.49 -6.02
C LYS A 308 13.31 46.26 -4.56
N PRO A 309 13.14 47.26 -3.68
CA PRO A 309 13.56 47.12 -2.29
C PRO A 309 12.81 45.95 -1.65
N VAL A 310 13.54 45.08 -0.96
CA VAL A 310 12.96 44.21 0.06
C VAL A 310 12.58 45.15 1.20
N SER A 311 11.42 45.80 1.09
CA SER A 311 11.07 46.94 1.93
C SER A 311 11.02 46.53 3.42
N ARG A 312 11.48 47.41 4.32
CA ARG A 312 11.18 47.29 5.77
C ARG A 312 9.68 47.18 6.04
N ALA A 313 8.84 47.74 5.16
CA ALA A 313 7.40 47.55 5.20
C ALA A 313 6.98 46.09 4.97
N ALA A 314 7.73 45.29 4.20
CA ALA A 314 7.46 43.86 4.03
C ALA A 314 7.86 43.03 5.28
N GLU A 315 8.88 43.47 6.03
CA GLU A 315 9.21 42.89 7.34
C GLU A 315 8.16 43.26 8.40
N SER A 316 7.69 44.52 8.42
CA SER A 316 6.58 44.97 9.28
C SER A 316 5.24 44.34 8.89
N ALA A 317 4.99 44.12 7.60
CA ALA A 317 3.80 43.44 7.10
C ALA A 317 3.79 41.97 7.54
N HIS A 318 4.92 41.26 7.49
CA HIS A 318 5.01 39.90 8.02
C HIS A 318 4.75 39.84 9.54
N LEU A 319 5.23 40.83 10.30
CA LEU A 319 4.91 40.98 11.72
C LEU A 319 3.41 41.31 11.96
N ALA A 320 2.73 41.87 10.96
CA ALA A 320 1.28 42.11 10.94
C ALA A 320 0.48 40.95 10.30
N GLY A 321 1.11 39.79 10.04
CA GLY A 321 0.46 38.60 9.45
C GLY A 321 0.39 38.59 7.92
N GLU A 322 0.97 39.56 7.23
CA GLU A 322 0.96 39.68 5.78
C GLU A 322 2.18 38.99 5.13
N LEU A 323 1.94 37.90 4.40
CA LEU A 323 2.97 37.19 3.64
C LEU A 323 3.26 37.87 2.28
N PRO A 324 4.52 37.88 1.80
CA PRO A 324 4.82 38.30 0.44
C PRO A 324 4.21 37.33 -0.57
N PRO A 325 3.79 37.79 -1.76
CA PRO A 325 3.08 36.96 -2.71
C PRO A 325 3.98 35.89 -3.36
N ARG A 326 5.32 36.02 -3.31
CA ARG A 326 6.24 35.11 -4.00
C ARG A 326 7.30 34.53 -3.05
N PRO A 327 7.70 33.25 -3.22
CA PRO A 327 8.73 32.63 -2.39
C PRO A 327 10.11 33.28 -2.54
N ILE A 328 10.42 33.82 -3.74
CA ILE A 328 11.73 34.43 -4.01
C ILE A 328 12.02 35.64 -3.10
N ASP A 329 10.98 36.31 -2.59
CA ASP A 329 11.15 37.43 -1.65
C ASP A 329 11.65 36.94 -0.28
N TYR A 330 11.22 35.77 0.19
CA TYR A 330 11.77 35.14 1.39
C TYR A 330 13.19 34.63 1.19
N VAL A 331 13.50 34.08 0.01
CA VAL A 331 14.88 33.71 -0.34
C VAL A 331 15.80 34.94 -0.25
N ARG A 332 15.38 36.09 -0.80
CA ARG A 332 16.14 37.36 -0.71
C ARG A 332 16.28 37.88 0.72
N GLN A 333 15.22 37.84 1.51
CA GLN A 333 15.24 38.27 2.92
C GLN A 333 16.22 37.43 3.74
N ILE A 334 16.15 36.11 3.59
CA ILE A 334 17.05 35.18 4.28
C ILE A 334 18.49 35.40 3.79
N GLU A 335 18.75 35.51 2.49
CA GLU A 335 20.10 35.75 1.98
C GLU A 335 20.68 37.09 2.47
N ALA A 336 19.88 38.16 2.47
CA ALA A 336 20.29 39.45 3.00
C ALA A 336 20.63 39.36 4.50
N ARG A 337 19.84 38.60 5.27
CA ARG A 337 20.08 38.38 6.70
C ARG A 337 21.31 37.50 6.97
N ILE A 338 21.59 36.48 6.14
CA ILE A 338 22.80 35.63 6.24
C ILE A 338 24.09 36.43 6.15
N ARG A 339 24.09 37.52 5.37
CA ARG A 339 25.25 38.41 5.19
C ARG A 339 25.50 39.32 6.40
N GLN A 340 24.54 39.45 7.31
CA GLN A 340 24.66 40.26 8.53
C GLN A 340 25.17 39.40 9.69
N GLN A 341 25.95 40.01 10.59
CA GLN A 341 26.41 39.42 11.85
C GLN A 341 25.81 40.20 13.04
N PRO A 342 25.59 39.58 14.22
CA PRO A 342 25.83 38.18 14.59
C PRO A 342 24.65 37.23 14.25
N ARG A 343 24.93 35.92 14.17
CA ARG A 343 23.93 34.85 14.03
C ARG A 343 23.40 34.39 15.40
N ASP A 344 22.64 35.25 16.05
CA ASP A 344 22.09 35.05 17.38
C ASP A 344 20.69 34.37 17.38
N ARG A 345 20.03 34.26 18.54
CA ARG A 345 18.65 33.73 18.64
C ARG A 345 17.63 34.55 17.84
N ALA A 346 17.88 35.82 17.54
CA ALA A 346 17.00 36.62 16.71
C ALA A 346 17.14 36.22 15.23
N PHE A 347 18.36 35.92 14.77
CA PHE A 347 18.59 35.29 13.47
C PHE A 347 17.84 33.96 13.35
N GLU A 348 17.92 33.09 14.36
CA GLU A 348 17.24 31.80 14.34
C GLU A 348 15.72 31.92 14.24
N ARG A 349 15.10 32.78 15.06
CA ARG A 349 13.65 33.05 14.99
C ARG A 349 13.25 33.63 13.64
N PHE A 350 14.04 34.57 13.10
CA PHE A 350 13.80 35.18 11.80
C PHE A 350 13.74 34.15 10.67
N VAL A 351 14.70 33.20 10.67
CA VAL A 351 14.78 32.15 9.66
C VAL A 351 13.62 31.15 9.83
N ARG A 352 13.38 30.65 11.05
CA ARG A 352 12.31 29.68 11.32
C ARG A 352 10.93 30.23 10.93
N ALA A 353 10.63 31.49 11.25
CA ALA A 353 9.36 32.12 10.89
C ALA A 353 9.09 32.12 9.38
N ARG A 354 10.14 32.29 8.55
CA ARG A 354 10.02 32.31 7.09
C ARG A 354 9.99 30.93 6.48
N LEU A 355 10.77 30.00 7.03
CA LEU A 355 10.78 28.60 6.59
C LEU A 355 9.49 27.86 6.96
N GLY A 356 8.76 28.32 7.98
CA GLY A 356 7.44 27.80 8.32
C GLY A 356 6.45 27.85 7.14
N ALA A 357 6.51 28.90 6.32
CA ALA A 357 5.63 29.03 5.14
C ALA A 357 6.14 28.26 3.89
N ALA A 358 7.29 27.57 3.95
CA ALA A 358 7.93 26.97 2.77
C ALA A 358 7.02 25.97 2.03
N LEU A 359 6.33 25.10 2.77
CA LEU A 359 5.41 24.12 2.19
C LEU A 359 4.14 24.77 1.63
N ALA A 360 3.65 25.85 2.25
CA ALA A 360 2.54 26.62 1.70
C ALA A 360 2.93 27.27 0.37
N TYR A 361 4.09 27.93 0.29
CA TYR A 361 4.59 28.48 -0.98
C TYR A 361 4.75 27.42 -2.06
N ALA A 362 5.34 26.28 -1.72
CA ALA A 362 5.53 25.20 -2.67
C ALA A 362 4.21 24.65 -3.20
N THR A 363 3.20 24.52 -2.34
CA THR A 363 1.84 24.10 -2.74
C THR A 363 1.23 25.09 -3.74
N VAL A 364 1.25 26.40 -3.42
CA VAL A 364 0.73 27.44 -4.32
C VAL A 364 1.47 27.48 -5.66
N VAL A 365 2.79 27.30 -5.63
CA VAL A 365 3.61 27.32 -6.84
C VAL A 365 3.41 26.07 -7.70
N MET A 366 3.27 24.89 -7.09
CA MET A 366 2.96 23.65 -7.81
C MET A 366 1.61 23.78 -8.52
N GLU A 367 0.57 24.18 -7.79
CA GLU A 367 -0.78 24.44 -8.36
C GLU A 367 -0.72 25.46 -9.51
N ARG A 368 0.10 26.52 -9.36
CA ARG A 368 0.28 27.51 -10.41
C ARG A 368 0.97 26.92 -11.64
N CYS A 369 2.02 26.13 -11.46
CA CYS A 369 2.73 25.49 -12.57
C CYS A 369 1.81 24.52 -13.32
N GLU A 370 1.06 23.69 -12.60
CA GLU A 370 0.06 22.80 -13.16
C GLU A 370 -1.00 23.58 -13.94
N THR A 371 -1.58 24.62 -13.32
CA THR A 371 -2.61 25.43 -13.97
C THR A 371 -2.10 26.09 -15.25
N LEU A 372 -0.91 26.70 -15.17
CA LEU A 372 -0.30 27.42 -16.29
C LEU A 372 0.04 26.47 -17.44
N LEU A 373 0.71 25.35 -17.15
CA LEU A 373 1.23 24.43 -18.16
C LEU A 373 0.16 23.51 -18.76
N ALA A 374 -0.83 23.09 -17.95
CA ALA A 374 -1.88 22.19 -18.41
C ALA A 374 -3.05 22.92 -19.08
N TYR A 375 -3.46 24.08 -18.56
CA TYR A 375 -4.73 24.72 -18.95
C TYR A 375 -4.58 26.10 -19.62
N GLU A 376 -3.65 26.96 -19.18
CA GLU A 376 -3.59 28.34 -19.68
C GLU A 376 -2.76 28.53 -20.95
N ILE A 377 -1.78 27.66 -21.20
CA ILE A 377 -0.92 27.73 -22.38
C ILE A 377 -1.47 26.81 -23.49
N PRO A 378 -1.93 27.38 -24.62
CA PRO A 378 -2.29 26.60 -25.79
C PRO A 378 -1.12 25.75 -26.27
N HIS A 379 -1.40 24.53 -26.69
CA HIS A 379 -0.36 23.57 -27.05
C HIS A 379 0.44 23.98 -28.29
N ASP A 380 -0.24 24.58 -29.25
CA ASP A 380 0.31 25.06 -30.52
C ASP A 380 1.26 26.25 -30.35
N VAL A 381 1.24 26.94 -29.20
CA VAL A 381 2.15 28.06 -28.93
C VAL A 381 3.44 27.66 -28.20
N VAL A 382 3.57 26.43 -27.69
CA VAL A 382 4.80 25.99 -26.99
C VAL A 382 5.90 25.64 -28.00
N PRO A 383 7.07 26.30 -27.96
CA PRO A 383 8.17 25.98 -28.89
C PRO A 383 8.77 24.60 -28.61
N GLU A 384 9.18 23.88 -29.67
CA GLU A 384 9.89 22.59 -29.57
C GLU A 384 11.22 22.69 -28.81
N GLU A 385 11.89 23.84 -28.94
CA GLU A 385 13.17 24.15 -28.28
C GLU A 385 13.00 25.08 -27.06
N TRP A 386 11.88 24.96 -26.32
CA TRP A 386 11.70 25.76 -25.12
C TRP A 386 12.84 25.56 -24.12
N SER A 387 13.66 26.60 -23.98
CA SER A 387 14.76 26.68 -23.03
C SER A 387 14.53 27.78 -22.00
N SER A 388 15.04 27.55 -20.79
CA SER A 388 15.05 28.52 -19.69
C SER A 388 16.49 28.94 -19.40
N LYS A 389 16.69 30.23 -19.09
CA LYS A 389 17.99 30.70 -18.59
C LYS A 389 18.11 30.34 -17.10
N SER A 390 17.00 30.43 -16.36
CA SER A 390 16.93 30.05 -14.95
C SER A 390 17.26 28.58 -14.71
N VAL A 391 16.69 27.63 -15.45
CA VAL A 391 17.02 26.20 -15.28
C VAL A 391 18.50 25.93 -15.54
N ARG A 392 19.06 26.45 -16.65
CA ARG A 392 20.49 26.24 -16.95
C ARG A 392 21.42 26.85 -15.89
N ALA A 393 21.10 28.05 -15.40
CA ALA A 393 21.86 28.68 -14.33
C ALA A 393 21.79 27.87 -13.03
N TRP A 394 20.59 27.39 -12.67
CA TRP A 394 20.36 26.52 -11.52
C TRP A 394 21.19 25.23 -11.60
N ARG A 395 21.13 24.52 -12.74
CA ARG A 395 21.90 23.29 -12.93
C ARG A 395 23.40 23.47 -12.84
N ARG A 396 23.95 24.58 -13.35
CA ARG A 396 25.39 24.88 -13.22
C ARG A 396 25.80 25.17 -11.78
N ALA A 397 24.92 25.76 -10.97
CA ALA A 397 25.24 26.17 -9.61
C ALA A 397 24.95 25.08 -8.57
N VAL A 398 23.88 24.30 -8.75
CA VAL A 398 23.35 23.35 -7.76
C VAL A 398 23.39 21.90 -8.24
N GLY A 399 23.38 21.66 -9.55
CA GLY A 399 23.40 20.31 -10.13
C GLY A 399 22.06 19.58 -10.10
N TYR A 400 22.15 18.25 -10.11
CA TYR A 400 21.01 17.31 -10.08
C TYR A 400 20.95 16.61 -8.73
N THR A 401 19.75 16.21 -8.31
CA THR A 401 19.59 15.37 -7.13
C THR A 401 19.93 13.92 -7.45
N ALA A 402 20.35 13.15 -6.45
CA ALA A 402 20.52 11.70 -6.60
C ALA A 402 19.18 10.95 -6.76
N VAL A 403 18.07 11.59 -6.37
CA VAL A 403 16.72 11.03 -6.46
C VAL A 403 16.25 10.93 -7.91
N ARG A 404 16.58 11.94 -8.73
CA ARG A 404 16.18 12.01 -10.14
C ARG A 404 17.40 12.35 -11.00
N ALA A 405 18.19 11.33 -11.34
CA ALA A 405 19.29 11.52 -12.27
C ALA A 405 18.74 11.80 -13.69
N PRO A 406 19.35 12.72 -14.48
CA PRO A 406 18.91 13.03 -15.84
C PRO A 406 18.86 11.81 -16.76
N ARG A 407 19.77 10.85 -16.54
CA ARG A 407 19.88 9.62 -17.32
C ARG A 407 18.72 8.65 -17.08
N ASP A 408 18.02 8.80 -15.96
CA ASP A 408 16.87 7.98 -15.59
C ASP A 408 15.54 8.74 -15.81
N TRP A 409 15.61 9.97 -16.33
CA TRP A 409 14.44 10.81 -16.54
C TRP A 409 13.72 10.47 -17.86
N GLY A 410 12.86 9.46 -17.78
CA GLY A 410 12.06 8.93 -18.90
C GLY A 410 10.78 9.71 -19.24
N VAL A 411 10.51 10.86 -18.60
CA VAL A 411 9.31 11.64 -18.86
C VAL A 411 9.38 12.34 -20.21
N GLU A 412 8.28 12.29 -20.97
CA GLU A 412 8.16 12.99 -22.27
C GLU A 412 8.23 14.51 -22.09
N PRO A 413 8.99 15.23 -22.94
CA PRO A 413 9.06 16.70 -22.85
C PRO A 413 7.74 17.37 -23.23
N LEU A 414 7.42 18.49 -22.59
CA LEU A 414 6.29 19.35 -22.95
C LEU A 414 6.61 20.17 -24.22
N VAL A 415 6.29 19.60 -25.39
CA VAL A 415 6.52 20.21 -26.71
C VAL A 415 5.28 20.06 -27.61
N ARG A 416 5.21 20.88 -28.68
CA ARG A 416 4.08 20.90 -29.64
C ARG A 416 3.86 19.57 -30.38
N HIS A 417 4.89 18.77 -30.59
CA HIS A 417 4.78 17.47 -31.24
C HIS A 417 5.48 16.44 -30.34
N ARG A 418 4.80 15.33 -30.01
CA ARG A 418 5.36 14.23 -29.18
C ARG A 418 6.50 13.46 -29.87
N SER A 419 7.09 14.00 -30.93
CA SER A 419 8.21 13.42 -31.67
C SER A 419 9.54 13.53 -30.93
N ARG A 420 9.61 14.31 -29.84
CA ARG A 420 10.87 14.50 -29.11
C ARG A 420 11.08 13.42 -28.04
N PRO A 421 12.19 12.68 -28.08
CA PRO A 421 12.52 11.70 -27.05
C PRO A 421 12.75 12.34 -25.68
N SER A 422 12.54 11.56 -24.62
CA SER A 422 12.81 11.93 -23.23
C SER A 422 14.27 12.36 -23.00
N LEU A 423 14.53 13.03 -21.88
CA LEU A 423 15.90 13.43 -21.53
C LEU A 423 16.83 12.22 -21.39
N ALA A 424 16.36 11.14 -20.76
CA ALA A 424 17.07 9.87 -20.66
C ALA A 424 17.44 9.33 -22.05
N ALA A 425 16.47 9.24 -22.97
CA ALA A 425 16.72 8.73 -24.32
C ALA A 425 17.73 9.59 -25.10
N ARG A 426 17.66 10.93 -24.96
CA ARG A 426 18.62 11.84 -25.60
C ARG A 426 20.03 11.71 -25.04
N LEU A 427 20.18 11.47 -23.74
CA LEU A 427 21.47 11.23 -23.10
C LEU A 427 22.00 9.81 -23.32
N ALA A 428 21.13 8.84 -23.60
CA ALA A 428 21.53 7.50 -24.01
C ALA A 428 22.09 7.51 -25.45
N ALA A 429 21.52 8.34 -26.33
CA ALA A 429 21.99 8.50 -27.71
C ALA A 429 23.38 9.18 -27.82
N ASP A 430 23.71 10.08 -26.88
CA ASP A 430 25.06 10.64 -26.71
C ASP A 430 25.50 10.53 -25.23
N PRO A 431 26.09 9.40 -24.82
CA PRO A 431 26.51 9.18 -23.45
C PRO A 431 27.56 10.18 -22.94
N THR A 432 28.29 10.85 -23.84
CA THR A 432 29.36 11.80 -23.53
C THR A 432 28.87 13.23 -23.37
N ALA A 433 27.63 13.52 -23.77
CA ALA A 433 27.05 14.85 -23.67
C ALA A 433 26.91 15.32 -22.22
N ASP A 434 27.21 16.60 -21.98
CA ASP A 434 26.92 17.27 -20.71
C ASP A 434 25.38 17.35 -20.51
N PRO A 435 24.82 16.72 -19.45
CA PRO A 435 23.39 16.79 -19.17
C PRO A 435 22.85 18.23 -19.08
N VAL A 436 23.65 19.17 -18.59
CA VAL A 436 23.25 20.58 -18.45
C VAL A 436 23.09 21.26 -19.82
N ALA A 437 23.88 20.85 -20.82
CA ALA A 437 23.78 21.34 -22.18
C ALA A 437 22.59 20.74 -22.95
N ILE A 438 22.16 19.53 -22.57
CA ILE A 438 21.09 18.76 -23.23
C ILE A 438 19.71 19.02 -22.62
N GLU A 439 19.62 19.20 -21.30
CA GLU A 439 18.35 19.50 -20.61
C GLU A 439 17.71 20.78 -21.19
N ARG A 440 16.38 20.74 -21.30
CA ARG A 440 15.52 21.85 -21.67
C ARG A 440 14.47 22.03 -20.59
N ALA A 441 13.89 23.24 -20.55
CA ALA A 441 12.85 23.53 -19.56
C ALA A 441 11.59 22.69 -19.80
N SER A 442 11.33 22.31 -21.05
CA SER A 442 10.28 21.38 -21.44
C SER A 442 10.47 19.97 -20.89
N ASP A 443 11.65 19.58 -20.40
CA ASP A 443 11.84 18.26 -19.78
C ASP A 443 11.19 18.16 -18.40
N LEU A 444 10.79 19.30 -17.80
CA LEU A 444 10.08 19.38 -16.51
C LEU A 444 10.79 18.72 -15.31
N LEU A 445 12.07 18.36 -15.43
CA LEU A 445 12.86 17.83 -14.32
C LEU A 445 12.99 18.84 -13.16
N TRP A 446 12.98 20.14 -13.46
CA TRP A 446 12.93 21.21 -12.44
C TRP A 446 11.61 21.22 -11.63
N LEU A 447 10.51 20.71 -12.19
CA LEU A 447 9.24 20.57 -11.48
C LEU A 447 9.28 19.34 -10.56
N ALA A 448 9.94 18.27 -10.99
CA ALA A 448 10.22 17.11 -10.14
C ALA A 448 11.11 17.46 -8.93
N ASP A 449 12.11 18.34 -9.10
CA ASP A 449 12.92 18.84 -7.98
C ASP A 449 12.06 19.52 -6.89
N LEU A 450 11.05 20.30 -7.29
CA LEU A 450 10.09 20.91 -6.37
C LEU A 450 9.24 19.84 -5.69
N ALA A 451 8.69 18.90 -6.46
CA ALA A 451 7.86 17.82 -5.92
C ALA A 451 8.62 16.96 -4.91
N ASP A 452 9.86 16.56 -5.22
CA ASP A 452 10.70 15.79 -4.32
C ASP A 452 11.05 16.58 -3.05
N ALA A 453 11.29 17.90 -3.17
CA ALA A 453 11.49 18.75 -2.00
C ALA A 453 10.22 18.86 -1.13
N MET A 454 9.02 18.89 -1.74
CA MET A 454 7.74 18.86 -1.01
C MET A 454 7.56 17.53 -0.28
N ALA A 455 7.87 16.40 -0.94
CA ALA A 455 7.82 15.08 -0.34
C ALA A 455 8.78 14.96 0.86
N ARG A 456 10.01 15.45 0.71
CA ARG A 456 11.01 15.50 1.81
C ARG A 456 10.53 16.34 2.99
N ALA A 457 9.91 17.49 2.74
CA ALA A 457 9.31 18.32 3.80
C ALA A 457 8.12 17.67 4.51
N ARG A 458 7.49 16.68 3.87
CA ARG A 458 6.45 15.83 4.47
C ARG A 458 6.99 14.52 5.07
N GLY A 459 8.32 14.37 5.10
CA GLY A 459 8.98 13.21 5.68
C GLY A 459 9.10 12.00 4.75
N HIS A 460 8.83 12.16 3.46
CA HIS A 460 8.97 11.10 2.46
C HIS A 460 10.31 11.20 1.73
N ALA A 461 10.80 10.09 1.18
CA ALA A 461 12.09 10.09 0.46
C ALA A 461 12.04 10.89 -0.86
N ALA A 462 10.94 10.80 -1.60
CA ALA A 462 10.72 11.42 -2.90
C ALA A 462 9.22 11.47 -3.21
N ALA A 463 8.82 12.31 -4.18
CA ALA A 463 7.45 12.30 -4.67
C ALA A 463 7.23 11.11 -5.63
N ARG A 464 6.03 10.54 -5.61
CA ARG A 464 5.65 9.48 -6.54
C ARG A 464 5.16 10.10 -7.84
N LEU A 465 5.75 9.70 -8.97
CA LEU A 465 5.30 10.13 -10.29
C LEU A 465 4.03 9.34 -10.65
N GLU A 466 2.97 10.05 -11.02
CA GLU A 466 1.70 9.46 -11.46
C GLU A 466 1.51 9.66 -12.97
N PRO A 467 1.00 8.65 -13.70
CA PRO A 467 0.64 8.82 -15.09
C PRO A 467 -0.43 9.93 -15.21
N TYR A 468 -0.15 10.98 -15.96
CA TYR A 468 -1.10 12.06 -16.19
C TYR A 468 -0.92 12.66 -17.58
N TYR A 469 -2.00 13.24 -18.11
CA TYR A 469 -1.98 13.82 -19.44
C TYR A 469 -1.08 15.08 -19.47
N ARG A 470 -0.08 15.07 -20.36
CA ARG A 470 0.71 16.22 -20.84
C ARG A 470 1.71 16.85 -19.86
N VAL A 471 1.37 16.96 -18.57
CA VAL A 471 2.27 17.44 -17.52
C VAL A 471 2.37 16.33 -16.46
N PRO A 472 3.57 15.91 -16.04
CA PRO A 472 3.72 14.89 -15.02
C PRO A 472 3.06 15.35 -13.72
N ARG A 473 2.22 14.50 -13.14
CA ARG A 473 1.64 14.73 -11.82
C ARG A 473 2.50 14.04 -10.77
N PHE A 474 2.69 14.71 -9.65
CA PHE A 474 3.49 14.19 -8.55
C PHE A 474 2.64 14.09 -7.28
N GLU A 475 2.51 12.88 -6.73
CA GLU A 475 1.99 12.68 -5.39
C GLU A 475 3.11 13.01 -4.38
N THR A 476 2.96 14.14 -3.71
CA THR A 476 3.96 14.70 -2.77
C THR A 476 3.70 14.28 -1.32
N ASN A 477 2.55 13.68 -1.03
CA ASN A 477 2.20 13.11 0.26
C ASN A 477 1.61 11.70 0.10
N PRO A 478 2.37 10.74 -0.47
CA PRO A 478 1.87 9.40 -0.67
C PRO A 478 1.41 8.78 0.67
N PRO A 479 0.30 8.01 0.69
CA PRO A 479 -0.09 7.27 1.87
C PRO A 479 1.05 6.32 2.25
N ARG A 480 1.24 6.09 3.55
CA ARG A 480 2.27 5.16 4.00
C ARG A 480 2.00 3.78 3.38
N PRO A 481 3.04 3.09 2.88
CA PRO A 481 2.90 1.69 2.54
C PRO A 481 2.38 0.97 3.79
N GLN A 482 1.23 0.31 3.70
CA GLN A 482 0.81 -0.58 4.78
C GLN A 482 1.87 -1.69 4.88
N PRO A 483 2.43 -1.94 6.08
CA PRO A 483 3.36 -3.05 6.25
C PRO A 483 2.66 -4.34 5.81
N ASP A 484 3.40 -5.23 5.15
CA ASP A 484 2.90 -6.57 4.84
C ASP A 484 2.39 -7.19 6.16
N PRO A 485 1.14 -7.69 6.23
CA PRO A 485 0.56 -8.28 7.44
C PRO A 485 1.40 -9.43 8.03
N LEU A 486 2.32 -10.00 7.26
CA LEU A 486 3.22 -11.07 7.69
C LEU A 486 4.58 -10.56 8.16
N THR A 487 4.89 -9.28 8.00
CA THR A 487 6.13 -8.71 8.50
C THR A 487 5.94 -8.22 9.94
N PRO A 488 6.70 -8.75 10.92
CA PRO A 488 6.56 -8.33 12.31
C PRO A 488 6.80 -6.83 12.47
N ARG A 489 5.82 -6.12 13.03
CA ARG A 489 5.84 -4.66 13.11
C ARG A 489 6.79 -4.16 14.18
N LEU A 490 7.59 -3.15 13.84
CA LEU A 490 8.53 -2.51 14.75
C LEU A 490 7.97 -1.25 15.44
N ASP A 491 6.65 -1.05 15.37
CA ASP A 491 5.99 0.07 16.06
C ASP A 491 6.11 -0.06 17.59
N SER A 492 6.13 -1.28 18.12
CA SER A 492 6.36 -1.57 19.54
C SER A 492 6.93 -2.98 19.73
N ILE A 493 7.56 -3.23 20.88
CA ILE A 493 8.10 -4.54 21.23
C ILE A 493 7.00 -5.61 21.32
N PRO A 494 5.83 -5.36 21.95
CA PRO A 494 4.72 -6.32 21.94
C PRO A 494 4.25 -6.70 20.53
N LEU A 495 4.13 -5.74 19.60
CA LEU A 495 3.73 -6.01 18.22
C LEU A 495 4.80 -6.82 17.47
N ALA A 496 6.07 -6.45 17.60
CA ALA A 496 7.18 -7.17 16.98
C ALA A 496 7.24 -8.62 17.47
N ALA A 497 7.10 -8.83 18.78
CA ALA A 497 7.11 -10.16 19.39
C ALA A 497 5.87 -10.97 19.00
N ALA A 498 4.68 -10.36 18.96
CA ALA A 498 3.45 -11.02 18.54
C ALA A 498 3.53 -11.47 17.07
N GLY A 499 3.93 -10.59 16.16
CA GLY A 499 4.06 -10.92 14.73
C GLY A 499 5.09 -12.03 14.47
N ALA A 500 6.25 -12.00 15.13
CA ALA A 500 7.24 -13.07 14.99
C ALA A 500 6.78 -14.39 15.62
N ALA A 501 6.11 -14.36 16.78
CA ALA A 501 5.51 -15.53 17.41
C ALA A 501 4.39 -16.13 16.54
N GLN A 502 3.63 -15.29 15.84
CA GLN A 502 2.59 -15.68 14.90
C GLN A 502 3.18 -16.39 13.69
N LEU A 503 4.27 -15.88 13.09
CA LEU A 503 4.93 -16.58 11.98
C LEU A 503 5.38 -17.99 12.38
N LEU A 504 5.97 -18.14 13.58
CA LEU A 504 6.30 -19.45 14.14
C LEU A 504 5.06 -20.33 14.36
N ALA A 505 3.93 -19.71 14.71
CA ALA A 505 2.67 -20.41 14.85
C ALA A 505 2.13 -20.88 13.49
N LEU A 506 2.29 -20.09 12.43
CA LEU A 506 1.92 -20.45 11.06
C LEU A 506 2.88 -21.48 10.42
N GLY A 507 3.83 -22.01 11.18
CA GLY A 507 4.77 -23.04 10.73
C GLY A 507 6.06 -22.50 10.12
N ALA A 508 6.35 -21.19 10.24
CA ALA A 508 7.70 -20.71 9.98
C ALA A 508 8.70 -21.40 10.91
N SER A 509 9.88 -21.73 10.38
CA SER A 509 10.97 -22.27 11.19
C SER A 509 11.92 -21.15 11.58
N ALA A 510 12.20 -21.01 12.87
CA ALA A 510 13.26 -20.11 13.33
C ALA A 510 14.60 -20.56 12.71
N PRO A 511 15.45 -19.62 12.24
CA PRO A 511 16.77 -19.97 11.75
C PRO A 511 17.65 -20.52 12.88
N ASP A 512 18.50 -21.51 12.59
CA ASP A 512 19.44 -22.06 13.59
C ASP A 512 20.38 -20.99 14.16
N ARG A 513 20.68 -19.95 13.35
CA ARG A 513 21.51 -18.81 13.71
C ARG A 513 20.97 -17.53 13.06
N CYS A 514 20.85 -16.49 13.85
CA CYS A 514 20.64 -15.10 13.39
C CYS A 514 21.62 -14.19 14.15
N ARG A 515 21.94 -12.99 13.64
CA ARG A 515 22.81 -11.99 14.30
C ARG A 515 22.06 -10.83 14.94
N ASP A 516 20.86 -10.56 14.48
CA ASP A 516 19.98 -9.50 15.00
C ASP A 516 18.51 -9.88 14.77
N TRP A 517 17.60 -9.00 15.23
CA TRP A 517 16.16 -9.19 15.11
C TRP A 517 15.69 -9.11 13.64
N ALA A 518 16.33 -8.30 12.80
CA ALA A 518 15.99 -8.22 11.39
C ALA A 518 16.24 -9.55 10.67
N GLN A 519 17.42 -10.16 10.87
CA GLN A 519 17.73 -11.48 10.31
C GLN A 519 16.77 -12.57 10.80
N LEU A 520 16.29 -12.46 12.04
CA LEU A 520 15.26 -13.35 12.56
C LEU A 520 13.96 -13.18 11.78
N CYS A 521 13.47 -11.95 11.64
CA CYS A 521 12.24 -11.65 10.91
C CYS A 521 12.33 -12.05 9.43
N ASP A 522 13.41 -11.69 8.74
CA ASP A 522 13.62 -12.02 7.32
C ASP A 522 13.57 -13.54 7.08
N ALA A 523 14.18 -14.32 7.98
CA ALA A 523 14.16 -15.77 7.91
C ALA A 523 12.76 -16.36 8.16
N LEU A 524 12.00 -15.76 9.10
CA LEU A 524 10.63 -16.19 9.39
C LEU A 524 9.67 -15.88 8.23
N VAL A 525 9.78 -14.69 7.63
CA VAL A 525 8.97 -14.26 6.47
C VAL A 525 9.34 -15.07 5.22
N GLY A 526 10.62 -15.37 5.02
CA GLY A 526 11.12 -16.16 3.90
C GLY A 526 10.73 -17.65 3.92
N SER A 527 10.05 -18.13 4.96
CA SER A 527 9.60 -19.52 5.06
C SER A 527 8.41 -19.80 4.13
N GLY A 528 8.63 -20.63 3.10
CA GLY A 528 7.60 -21.00 2.10
C GLY A 528 6.34 -21.70 2.65
N VAL A 529 6.30 -22.06 3.93
CA VAL A 529 5.15 -22.65 4.62
C VAL A 529 4.06 -21.60 4.92
N VAL A 530 4.45 -20.36 5.24
CA VAL A 530 3.54 -19.28 5.68
C VAL A 530 2.58 -18.86 4.57
N ALA A 531 3.06 -18.80 3.31
CA ALA A 531 2.23 -18.48 2.14
C ALA A 531 1.12 -19.52 1.87
N SER A 532 1.27 -20.76 2.35
CA SER A 532 0.26 -21.82 2.16
C SER A 532 -0.83 -21.84 3.23
N ALA A 533 -0.55 -21.33 4.44
CA ALA A 533 -1.50 -21.28 5.55
C ALA A 533 -2.56 -20.17 5.38
N LEU A 534 -2.24 -19.11 4.62
CA LEU A 534 -3.07 -17.90 4.52
C LEU A 534 -4.18 -17.97 3.46
N THR A 535 -4.22 -19.03 2.65
CA THR A 535 -5.17 -19.20 1.55
C THR A 535 -6.38 -20.08 1.88
N GLY A 536 -6.50 -20.55 3.14
CA GLY A 536 -7.66 -21.33 3.60
C GLY A 536 -8.86 -20.43 3.93
N GLU A 537 -10.03 -20.77 3.39
CA GLU A 537 -11.32 -20.18 3.79
C GLU A 537 -11.87 -20.94 5.01
N PHE A 538 -12.44 -20.23 5.98
CA PHE A 538 -13.09 -20.83 7.15
C PHE A 538 -14.55 -21.16 6.85
N GLU A 539 -15.03 -22.24 7.44
CA GLU A 539 -16.43 -22.62 7.39
C GLU A 539 -17.17 -21.83 8.49
N VAL A 540 -18.10 -20.96 8.08
CA VAL A 540 -18.88 -20.10 8.98
C VAL A 540 -20.36 -20.41 8.78
N ASP A 541 -21.07 -20.65 9.88
CA ASP A 541 -22.51 -20.89 9.88
C ASP A 541 -23.29 -19.62 9.42
N ASP A 542 -24.26 -19.80 8.52
CA ASP A 542 -25.07 -18.72 7.95
C ASP A 542 -25.78 -17.88 9.02
N ALA A 543 -26.17 -18.50 10.15
CA ALA A 543 -26.82 -17.80 11.27
C ALA A 543 -25.90 -16.75 11.92
N VAL A 544 -24.59 -16.99 11.95
CA VAL A 544 -23.61 -16.02 12.45
C VAL A 544 -23.16 -15.08 11.33
N LEU A 545 -23.07 -15.58 10.10
CA LEU A 545 -22.69 -14.79 8.93
C LEU A 545 -23.70 -13.69 8.58
N ALA A 546 -24.99 -13.91 8.86
CA ALA A 546 -26.05 -12.91 8.68
C ALA A 546 -25.85 -11.64 9.55
N HIS A 547 -25.01 -11.73 10.59
CA HIS A 547 -24.66 -10.61 11.46
C HIS A 547 -23.31 -9.95 11.11
N ASP A 548 -22.63 -10.39 10.04
CA ASP A 548 -21.39 -9.76 9.56
C ASP A 548 -21.66 -8.32 9.10
N GLY A 549 -20.96 -7.35 9.71
CA GLY A 549 -21.15 -5.91 9.52
C GLY A 549 -22.28 -5.27 10.33
N VAL A 550 -23.05 -6.05 11.08
CA VAL A 550 -24.22 -5.57 11.86
C VAL A 550 -23.77 -5.08 13.25
N PRO A 551 -24.35 -3.98 13.77
CA PRO A 551 -24.09 -3.53 15.14
C PRO A 551 -24.55 -4.57 16.17
N VAL A 552 -23.72 -4.83 17.18
CA VAL A 552 -24.05 -5.70 18.31
C VAL A 552 -25.06 -4.96 19.21
N PRO A 553 -26.24 -5.53 19.48
CA PRO A 553 -27.28 -4.87 20.27
C PRO A 553 -26.79 -4.39 21.65
N GLY A 554 -27.17 -3.17 22.02
CA GLY A 554 -26.77 -2.56 23.31
C GLY A 554 -25.33 -2.03 23.33
N THR A 555 -24.66 -1.97 22.18
CA THR A 555 -23.28 -1.47 22.05
C THR A 555 -23.13 -0.55 20.84
N GLY A 556 -22.04 0.21 20.78
CA GLY A 556 -21.64 1.01 19.61
C GLY A 556 -20.67 0.30 18.67
N VAL A 557 -20.60 -1.05 18.70
CA VAL A 557 -19.64 -1.81 17.90
C VAL A 557 -20.32 -2.70 16.88
N ARG A 558 -19.68 -2.91 15.73
CA ARG A 558 -20.10 -3.80 14.64
C ARG A 558 -19.32 -5.11 14.68
N LEU A 559 -20.03 -6.21 14.42
CA LEU A 559 -19.41 -7.52 14.27
C LEU A 559 -18.73 -7.62 12.90
N GLN A 560 -17.55 -8.23 12.84
CA GLN A 560 -16.90 -8.64 11.61
C GLN A 560 -16.51 -10.11 11.75
N VAL A 561 -16.83 -10.95 10.77
CA VAL A 561 -16.54 -12.39 10.83
C VAL A 561 -15.29 -12.72 10.01
N ALA A 562 -14.37 -13.51 10.56
CA ALA A 562 -13.19 -13.96 9.84
C ALA A 562 -13.58 -15.05 8.85
N ARG A 563 -13.30 -14.81 7.56
CA ARG A 563 -13.52 -15.81 6.48
C ARG A 563 -12.24 -16.46 5.99
N SER A 564 -11.08 -15.95 6.41
CA SER A 564 -9.77 -16.44 5.97
C SER A 564 -8.70 -16.24 7.03
N ALA A 565 -7.64 -17.05 6.93
CA ALA A 565 -6.45 -16.90 7.75
C ALA A 565 -5.72 -15.57 7.50
N SER A 566 -5.83 -14.98 6.30
CA SER A 566 -5.30 -13.64 6.02
C SER A 566 -6.01 -12.55 6.83
N ARG A 567 -7.34 -12.63 6.99
CA ARG A 567 -8.10 -11.70 7.82
C ARG A 567 -7.73 -11.83 9.29
N LEU A 568 -7.55 -13.05 9.79
CA LEU A 568 -7.06 -13.23 11.16
C LEU A 568 -5.65 -12.68 11.32
N ALA A 569 -4.78 -12.83 10.32
CA ALA A 569 -3.42 -12.30 10.40
C ALA A 569 -3.44 -10.76 10.54
N GLU A 570 -4.30 -10.07 9.79
CA GLU A 570 -4.54 -8.62 9.92
C GLU A 570 -5.01 -8.25 11.34
N TRP A 571 -6.00 -8.97 11.88
CA TRP A 571 -6.50 -8.70 13.23
C TRP A 571 -5.48 -9.01 14.31
N SER A 572 -4.76 -10.12 14.18
CA SER A 572 -3.73 -10.57 15.11
C SER A 572 -2.57 -9.58 15.14
N ASP A 573 -2.18 -9.04 13.98
CA ASP A 573 -1.19 -7.98 13.83
C ASP A 573 -1.62 -6.71 14.57
N TYR A 574 -2.82 -6.21 14.29
CA TYR A 574 -3.34 -5.01 14.95
C TYR A 574 -3.52 -5.19 16.48
N MET A 575 -4.09 -6.33 16.88
CA MET A 575 -4.41 -6.65 18.27
C MET A 575 -3.19 -7.06 19.08
N GLY A 576 -2.08 -7.46 18.46
CA GLY A 576 -0.91 -7.99 19.16
C GLY A 576 -1.20 -9.28 19.94
N ASN A 577 -2.15 -10.10 19.48
CA ASN A 577 -2.49 -11.39 20.07
C ASN A 577 -2.24 -12.56 19.11
N CYS A 578 -2.63 -13.78 19.50
CA CYS A 578 -2.36 -15.01 18.74
C CYS A 578 -3.64 -15.64 18.15
N ILE A 579 -4.69 -14.86 17.90
CA ILE A 579 -5.96 -15.39 17.35
C ILE A 579 -5.78 -16.03 15.97
N ALA A 580 -4.73 -15.62 15.23
CA ALA A 580 -4.33 -16.26 13.98
C ALA A 580 -3.48 -17.53 14.17
N GLY A 581 -3.35 -18.07 15.39
CA GLY A 581 -2.58 -19.28 15.65
C GLY A 581 -3.18 -20.53 14.96
N PRO A 582 -2.35 -21.56 14.68
CA PRO A 582 -2.75 -22.73 13.92
C PRO A 582 -3.89 -23.49 14.58
N TRP A 583 -4.00 -23.48 15.91
CA TRP A 583 -5.11 -24.10 16.63
C TRP A 583 -6.46 -23.43 16.32
N TYR A 584 -6.54 -22.09 16.35
CA TYR A 584 -7.78 -21.36 16.03
C TYR A 584 -8.16 -21.55 14.56
N GLN A 585 -7.19 -21.47 13.66
CA GLN A 585 -7.41 -21.72 12.24
C GLN A 585 -7.90 -23.15 11.97
N ASP A 586 -7.33 -24.13 12.67
CA ASP A 586 -7.71 -25.53 12.57
C ASP A 586 -9.13 -25.80 13.08
N GLU A 587 -9.56 -25.14 14.16
CA GLU A 587 -10.91 -25.26 14.68
C GLU A 587 -11.93 -24.52 13.81
N ALA A 588 -11.57 -23.35 13.27
CA ALA A 588 -12.40 -22.58 12.34
C ALA A 588 -12.53 -23.26 10.97
N ALA A 589 -11.47 -23.86 10.44
CA ALA A 589 -11.51 -24.65 9.21
C ALA A 589 -12.33 -25.95 9.36
N ARG A 590 -12.65 -26.36 10.59
CA ARG A 590 -13.50 -27.52 10.89
C ARG A 590 -14.93 -27.11 11.31
N GLY A 591 -15.28 -25.83 11.21
CA GLY A 591 -16.58 -25.29 11.62
C GLY A 591 -16.87 -25.36 13.12
N ARG A 592 -15.88 -25.68 13.97
CA ARG A 592 -16.07 -25.84 15.42
C ARG A 592 -15.93 -24.54 16.21
N SER A 593 -15.23 -23.58 15.63
CA SER A 593 -15.07 -22.24 16.19
C SER A 593 -15.37 -21.20 15.11
N ILE A 594 -16.06 -20.12 15.48
CA ILE A 594 -16.20 -18.93 14.64
C ILE A 594 -15.40 -17.81 15.27
N LEU A 595 -14.55 -17.16 14.48
CA LEU A 595 -13.65 -16.11 14.95
C LEU A 595 -14.17 -14.77 14.47
N VAL A 596 -14.38 -13.84 15.41
CA VAL A 596 -15.02 -12.55 15.13
C VAL A 596 -14.20 -11.39 15.69
N GLY A 597 -14.29 -10.26 15.01
CA GLY A 597 -13.76 -8.97 15.43
C GLY A 597 -14.90 -8.00 15.73
N LEU A 598 -14.72 -7.12 16.71
CA LEU A 598 -15.66 -6.07 17.08
C LEU A 598 -15.05 -4.72 16.73
N ARG A 599 -15.66 -3.96 15.80
CA ARG A 599 -15.15 -2.67 15.34
C ARG A 599 -16.03 -1.51 15.80
N ASP A 600 -15.43 -0.39 16.18
CA ASP A 600 -16.16 0.83 16.54
C ASP A 600 -16.63 1.64 15.31
N ASP A 601 -17.16 2.83 15.55
CA ASP A 601 -17.64 3.75 14.50
C ASP A 601 -16.52 4.29 13.61
N ASN A 602 -15.26 4.28 14.09
CA ASN A 602 -14.07 4.65 13.33
C ASN A 602 -13.46 3.47 12.56
N ASP A 603 -14.18 2.33 12.52
CA ASP A 603 -13.72 1.07 11.94
C ASP A 603 -12.46 0.52 12.64
N VAL A 604 -12.25 0.84 13.91
CA VAL A 604 -11.12 0.35 14.71
C VAL A 604 -11.53 -0.92 15.45
N LEU A 605 -10.72 -1.98 15.35
CA LEU A 605 -10.94 -3.23 16.08
C LEU A 605 -10.73 -3.02 17.59
N VAL A 606 -11.77 -3.14 18.40
CA VAL A 606 -11.71 -2.94 19.85
C VAL A 606 -11.55 -4.23 20.63
N ALA A 607 -12.05 -5.35 20.09
CA ALA A 607 -11.91 -6.68 20.66
C ALA A 607 -12.02 -7.76 19.58
N ASN A 608 -11.48 -8.95 19.85
CA ASN A 608 -11.72 -10.14 19.05
C ASN A 608 -12.15 -11.32 19.94
N ALA A 609 -12.92 -12.24 19.37
CA ALA A 609 -13.56 -13.32 20.12
C ALA A 609 -13.52 -14.66 19.37
N GLU A 610 -13.49 -15.75 20.14
CA GLU A 610 -13.78 -17.10 19.69
C GLU A 610 -15.17 -17.50 20.16
N LEU A 611 -16.05 -17.82 19.22
CA LEU A 611 -17.35 -18.42 19.45
C LEU A 611 -17.24 -19.93 19.24
N ARG A 612 -17.83 -20.72 20.15
CA ARG A 612 -17.88 -22.18 20.06
C ARG A 612 -19.30 -22.69 20.16
N HIS A 613 -19.53 -23.77 19.44
CA HIS A 613 -20.78 -24.52 19.47
C HIS A 613 -20.98 -25.16 20.87
N SER A 614 -22.16 -24.95 21.47
CA SER A 614 -22.54 -25.53 22.76
C SER A 614 -24.02 -25.91 22.76
N GLY A 615 -24.33 -27.21 22.65
CA GLY A 615 -25.71 -27.69 22.61
C GLY A 615 -26.46 -27.14 21.39
N ASP A 616 -27.57 -26.42 21.62
CA ASP A 616 -28.44 -25.87 20.57
C ASP A 616 -28.05 -24.44 20.13
N GLY A 617 -26.90 -23.91 20.58
CA GLY A 617 -26.51 -22.51 20.35
C GLY A 617 -25.01 -22.23 20.39
N TRP A 618 -24.67 -20.93 20.39
CA TRP A 618 -23.30 -20.44 20.42
C TRP A 618 -22.92 -19.91 21.80
N SER A 619 -21.64 -20.03 22.14
CA SER A 619 -21.06 -19.50 23.39
C SER A 619 -19.74 -18.81 23.14
N VAL A 620 -19.45 -17.75 23.88
CA VAL A 620 -18.16 -17.05 23.81
C VAL A 620 -17.14 -17.84 24.64
N ARG A 621 -16.14 -18.42 23.98
CA ARG A 621 -15.06 -19.15 24.66
C ARG A 621 -13.98 -18.20 25.16
N GLN A 622 -13.67 -17.18 24.36
CA GLN A 622 -12.67 -16.17 24.63
C GLN A 622 -13.10 -14.84 24.00
N LEU A 623 -12.89 -13.74 24.71
CA LEU A 623 -13.04 -12.38 24.22
C LEU A 623 -11.89 -11.54 24.78
N ALA A 624 -11.12 -10.91 23.91
CA ALA A 624 -9.90 -10.21 24.28
C ALA A 624 -9.81 -8.85 23.57
N ALA A 625 -9.39 -7.82 24.32
CA ALA A 625 -9.00 -6.54 23.77
C ALA A 625 -7.54 -6.58 23.26
N ARG A 626 -7.02 -5.42 22.86
CA ARG A 626 -5.64 -5.29 22.36
C ARG A 626 -4.65 -5.82 23.41
N PHE A 627 -3.61 -6.50 22.96
CA PHE A 627 -2.60 -7.19 23.77
C PHE A 627 -3.14 -8.23 24.77
N ASN A 628 -4.31 -8.79 24.49
CA ASN A 628 -5.09 -9.67 25.37
C ASN A 628 -5.57 -9.03 26.67
N ASP A 629 -5.71 -7.70 26.69
CA ASP A 629 -6.33 -7.02 27.82
C ASP A 629 -7.81 -7.38 27.95
N GLU A 630 -8.36 -7.14 29.13
CA GLU A 630 -9.78 -7.31 29.37
C GLU A 630 -10.59 -6.25 28.60
N PRO A 631 -11.53 -6.65 27.71
CA PRO A 631 -12.47 -5.71 27.10
C PRO A 631 -13.34 -5.02 28.14
N ASP A 632 -13.89 -3.87 27.75
CA ASP A 632 -14.88 -3.12 28.53
C ASP A 632 -15.96 -4.08 29.12
N PRO A 633 -16.25 -4.01 30.44
CA PRO A 633 -17.20 -4.92 31.08
C PRO A 633 -18.62 -4.86 30.51
N ALA A 634 -19.09 -3.67 30.10
CA ALA A 634 -20.41 -3.50 29.51
C ALA A 634 -20.44 -4.08 28.08
N LEU A 635 -19.38 -3.88 27.30
CA LEU A 635 -19.20 -4.54 26.00
C LEU A 635 -19.19 -6.06 26.15
N ARG A 636 -18.39 -6.60 27.09
CA ARG A 636 -18.31 -8.02 27.37
C ARG A 636 -19.68 -8.59 27.72
N GLN A 637 -20.40 -7.96 28.66
CA GLN A 637 -21.72 -8.41 29.08
C GLN A 637 -22.73 -8.39 27.93
N ALA A 638 -22.82 -7.28 27.19
CA ALA A 638 -23.72 -7.15 26.05
C ALA A 638 -23.42 -8.19 24.96
N PHE A 639 -22.14 -8.42 24.67
CA PHE A 639 -21.71 -9.41 23.69
C PHE A 639 -22.05 -10.85 24.11
N HIS A 640 -21.83 -11.21 25.37
CA HIS A 640 -22.24 -12.53 25.90
C HIS A 640 -23.76 -12.74 25.83
N VAL A 641 -24.54 -11.72 26.21
CA VAL A 641 -26.01 -11.77 26.13
C VAL A 641 -26.47 -11.93 24.68
N TRP A 642 -25.88 -11.19 23.76
CA TRP A 642 -26.22 -11.29 22.34
C TRP A 642 -25.85 -12.65 21.75
N VAL A 643 -24.64 -13.18 21.99
CA VAL A 643 -24.22 -14.49 21.46
C VAL A 643 -25.13 -15.62 21.93
N ALA A 644 -25.64 -15.54 23.17
CA ALA A 644 -26.61 -16.51 23.67
C ALA A 644 -27.95 -16.52 22.90
N THR A 645 -28.24 -15.50 22.08
CA THR A 645 -29.45 -15.46 21.24
C THR A 645 -29.27 -16.13 19.87
N LEU A 646 -28.03 -16.43 19.47
CA LEU A 646 -27.71 -17.07 18.18
C LEU A 646 -28.05 -18.57 18.23
N ARG A 647 -28.89 -19.03 17.29
CA ARG A 647 -29.26 -20.45 17.15
C ARG A 647 -28.43 -21.13 16.08
N VAL A 648 -28.19 -22.43 16.25
CA VAL A 648 -27.56 -23.29 15.24
C VAL A 648 -28.65 -23.84 14.30
N ALA A 649 -28.38 -23.93 13.00
CA ALA A 649 -29.30 -24.58 12.07
C ALA A 649 -29.40 -26.09 12.37
N GLU A 650 -30.62 -26.63 12.53
CA GLU A 650 -30.82 -28.07 12.73
C GLU A 650 -30.27 -28.84 11.51
N PRO A 651 -29.47 -29.90 11.71
CA PRO A 651 -29.00 -30.71 10.58
C PRO A 651 -30.20 -31.40 9.92
N GLU A 652 -30.30 -31.28 8.61
CA GLU A 652 -31.30 -32.00 7.80
C GLU A 652 -31.07 -33.52 7.98
N ILE A 653 -31.94 -34.18 8.75
CA ILE A 653 -31.84 -35.62 9.01
C ILE A 653 -32.39 -36.36 7.79
N ASP A 654 -31.50 -36.92 6.98
CA ASP A 654 -31.87 -37.94 6.00
C ASP A 654 -32.48 -39.17 6.71
N PRO A 655 -33.59 -39.74 6.23
CA PRO A 655 -34.27 -40.84 6.89
C PRO A 655 -33.36 -42.08 6.99
N VAL A 656 -33.06 -42.47 8.23
CA VAL A 656 -32.23 -43.62 8.56
C VAL A 656 -32.93 -44.92 8.17
N VAL A 657 -32.46 -45.56 7.10
CA VAL A 657 -32.72 -46.98 6.83
C VAL A 657 -31.80 -47.80 7.73
N ALA A 658 -32.39 -48.59 8.64
CA ALA A 658 -31.68 -49.46 9.55
C ALA A 658 -31.11 -50.70 8.82
N LEU A 659 -29.78 -50.78 8.73
CA LEU A 659 -29.03 -52.02 8.48
C LEU A 659 -27.81 -52.08 9.42
N PRO A 660 -27.37 -53.29 9.84
CA PRO A 660 -26.40 -53.49 10.91
C PRO A 660 -24.98 -53.04 10.53
N PRO A 661 -24.09 -52.78 11.52
CA PRO A 661 -22.90 -51.97 11.30
C PRO A 661 -21.79 -52.74 10.58
N GLU A 662 -21.51 -52.36 9.34
CA GLU A 662 -20.19 -52.55 8.73
C GLU A 662 -19.28 -51.35 9.03
N PRO A 663 -17.95 -51.57 9.12
CA PRO A 663 -17.01 -50.52 9.52
C PRO A 663 -17.03 -49.35 8.53
N ARG A 664 -17.43 -48.17 9.01
CA ARG A 664 -17.51 -46.95 8.19
C ARG A 664 -16.13 -46.51 7.72
N VAL A 665 -15.83 -46.82 6.46
CA VAL A 665 -14.74 -46.19 5.70
C VAL A 665 -15.04 -44.69 5.59
N ARG A 666 -14.16 -43.85 6.13
CA ARG A 666 -14.19 -42.38 5.94
C ARG A 666 -14.34 -42.08 4.45
N ARG A 667 -15.47 -41.49 4.03
CA ARG A 667 -15.60 -40.96 2.66
C ARG A 667 -14.65 -39.79 2.53
N ALA A 668 -13.62 -39.98 1.70
CA ALA A 668 -12.64 -38.94 1.36
C ALA A 668 -13.35 -37.76 0.67
N THR A 669 -12.94 -36.55 1.02
CA THR A 669 -13.33 -35.30 0.34
C THR A 669 -13.23 -35.48 -1.18
N PRO A 670 -14.22 -35.03 -1.98
CA PRO A 670 -14.21 -35.22 -3.42
C PRO A 670 -12.95 -34.59 -4.04
N ASN A 671 -12.05 -35.44 -4.53
CA ASN A 671 -10.80 -35.01 -5.13
C ASN A 671 -11.04 -34.77 -6.64
N PRO A 672 -10.99 -33.52 -7.15
CA PRO A 672 -11.23 -33.25 -8.57
C PRO A 672 -10.19 -33.93 -9.48
N VAL A 673 -8.99 -34.25 -8.98
CA VAL A 673 -7.99 -35.04 -9.71
C VAL A 673 -8.49 -36.46 -9.98
N ARG A 674 -9.24 -37.06 -9.05
CA ARG A 674 -9.83 -38.39 -9.21
C ARG A 674 -11.19 -38.36 -9.91
N GLY A 675 -11.98 -37.31 -9.69
CA GLY A 675 -13.35 -37.20 -10.23
C GLY A 675 -13.45 -36.62 -11.64
N VAL A 676 -12.59 -35.65 -11.98
CA VAL A 676 -12.65 -34.92 -13.27
C VAL A 676 -11.43 -35.20 -14.15
N GLY A 677 -10.27 -35.47 -13.54
CA GLY A 677 -8.99 -35.64 -14.24
C GLY A 677 -9.03 -36.56 -15.46
N PRO A 678 -9.61 -37.77 -15.39
CA PRO A 678 -9.72 -38.66 -16.55
C PRO A 678 -10.56 -38.09 -17.70
N VAL A 679 -11.69 -37.45 -17.38
CA VAL A 679 -12.62 -36.88 -18.38
C VAL A 679 -12.01 -35.66 -19.04
N LEU A 680 -11.40 -34.76 -18.25
CA LEU A 680 -10.72 -33.59 -18.77
C LEU A 680 -9.49 -33.96 -19.60
N ARG A 681 -8.75 -35.02 -19.24
CA ARG A 681 -7.64 -35.53 -20.08
C ARG A 681 -8.12 -35.96 -21.45
N GLU A 682 -9.20 -36.74 -21.51
CA GLU A 682 -9.73 -37.22 -22.78
C GLU A 682 -10.30 -36.08 -23.63
N ALA A 683 -11.00 -35.14 -23.00
CA ALA A 683 -11.47 -33.92 -23.67
C ALA A 683 -10.31 -33.07 -24.20
N ALA A 684 -9.23 -32.89 -23.41
CA ALA A 684 -8.04 -32.17 -23.82
C ALA A 684 -7.31 -32.87 -24.97
N ARG A 685 -7.20 -34.20 -24.94
CA ARG A 685 -6.62 -34.98 -26.04
C ARG A 685 -7.40 -34.80 -27.33
N LYS A 686 -8.74 -34.91 -27.28
CA LYS A 686 -9.60 -34.71 -28.45
C LYS A 686 -9.48 -33.30 -28.99
N ALA A 687 -9.55 -32.29 -28.13
CA ALA A 687 -9.40 -30.89 -28.53
C ALA A 687 -8.01 -30.60 -29.12
N MET A 688 -6.96 -31.26 -28.64
CA MET A 688 -5.61 -31.15 -29.19
C MET A 688 -5.47 -31.75 -30.59
N VAL A 689 -6.20 -32.83 -30.91
CA VAL A 689 -6.23 -33.38 -32.28
C VAL A 689 -6.84 -32.35 -33.24
N ASP A 690 -7.96 -31.74 -32.84
CA ASP A 690 -8.62 -30.71 -33.66
C ASP A 690 -7.77 -29.43 -33.77
N ALA A 691 -6.90 -29.18 -32.78
CA ALA A 691 -6.02 -28.02 -32.73
C ALA A 691 -4.66 -28.21 -33.44
N GLU A 692 -4.37 -29.37 -34.03
CA GLU A 692 -3.07 -29.69 -34.65
C GLU A 692 -2.59 -28.65 -35.69
N PRO A 693 -3.44 -28.12 -36.60
CA PRO A 693 -3.00 -27.08 -37.54
C PRO A 693 -2.56 -25.80 -36.83
N ALA A 694 -3.30 -25.38 -35.80
CA ALA A 694 -2.96 -24.18 -35.02
C ALA A 694 -1.71 -24.39 -34.16
N LEU A 695 -1.46 -25.61 -33.69
CA LEU A 695 -0.22 -25.97 -32.99
C LEU A 695 1.00 -25.76 -33.90
N ARG A 696 0.93 -26.19 -35.17
CA ARG A 696 2.04 -26.01 -36.14
C ARG A 696 2.34 -24.53 -36.39
N GLU A 697 1.31 -23.71 -36.57
CA GLU A 697 1.48 -22.26 -36.77
C GLU A 697 2.09 -21.57 -35.55
N LEU A 698 1.69 -21.96 -34.33
CA LEU A 698 2.30 -21.40 -33.10
C LEU A 698 3.73 -21.92 -32.88
N ALA A 699 4.02 -23.19 -33.15
CA ALA A 699 5.35 -23.77 -33.02
C ALA A 699 6.34 -23.21 -34.06
N ALA A 700 5.86 -22.82 -35.24
CA ALA A 700 6.67 -22.19 -36.27
C ALA A 700 7.34 -20.88 -35.81
N LEU A 701 6.75 -20.16 -34.83
CA LEU A 701 7.39 -18.99 -34.20
C LEU A 701 8.71 -19.35 -33.49
N ALA A 702 8.88 -20.60 -33.05
CA ALA A 702 10.12 -21.10 -32.47
C ALA A 702 11.07 -21.73 -33.51
N GLY A 703 10.75 -21.64 -34.80
CA GLY A 703 11.50 -22.28 -35.89
C GLY A 703 11.18 -23.76 -36.09
N ASP A 704 10.10 -24.26 -35.50
CA ASP A 704 9.67 -25.67 -35.59
C ASP A 704 8.41 -25.80 -36.46
N ALA A 705 8.63 -26.07 -37.75
CA ALA A 705 7.55 -26.21 -38.74
C ALA A 705 6.80 -27.55 -38.64
N ASP A 706 7.40 -28.56 -38.00
CA ASP A 706 6.80 -29.89 -37.83
C ASP A 706 5.77 -29.90 -36.69
N GLY A 707 5.84 -28.92 -35.78
CA GLY A 707 4.84 -28.67 -34.75
C GLY A 707 4.97 -29.54 -33.51
N ASP A 708 6.20 -29.75 -32.99
CA ASP A 708 6.41 -30.47 -31.73
C ASP A 708 5.77 -29.68 -30.57
N PRO A 709 4.85 -30.28 -29.79
CA PRO A 709 4.29 -29.69 -28.57
C PRO A 709 5.33 -29.13 -27.59
N LYS A 710 6.56 -29.64 -27.58
CA LYS A 710 7.66 -29.13 -26.73
C LYS A 710 8.05 -27.69 -27.07
N SER A 711 7.89 -27.26 -28.32
CA SER A 711 8.19 -25.90 -28.77
C SER A 711 7.32 -24.86 -28.05
N LEU A 712 6.08 -25.22 -27.69
CA LEU A 712 5.21 -24.39 -26.85
C LEU A 712 5.79 -24.12 -25.46
N THR A 713 6.56 -25.06 -24.90
CA THR A 713 7.20 -24.85 -23.59
C THR A 713 8.28 -23.78 -23.65
N ALA A 714 9.03 -23.72 -24.75
CA ALA A 714 10.03 -22.68 -24.98
C ALA A 714 9.35 -21.32 -25.16
N LEU A 715 8.33 -21.23 -26.03
CA LEU A 715 7.57 -20.00 -26.26
C LEU A 715 6.88 -19.49 -24.98
N ARG A 716 6.30 -20.39 -24.18
CA ARG A 716 5.72 -20.05 -22.87
C ARG A 716 6.77 -19.56 -21.86
N ARG A 717 8.05 -19.94 -21.99
CA ARG A 717 9.12 -19.50 -21.09
C ARG A 717 9.86 -18.26 -21.59
N SER A 718 9.70 -17.90 -22.86
CA SER A 718 10.27 -16.67 -23.43
C SER A 718 9.80 -15.44 -22.63
N SER A 719 10.63 -14.40 -22.58
CA SER A 719 10.18 -13.09 -22.11
C SER A 719 9.13 -12.52 -23.08
N ALA A 720 8.39 -11.50 -22.65
CA ALA A 720 7.45 -10.82 -23.53
C ALA A 720 8.18 -10.18 -24.73
N ASP A 721 9.33 -9.54 -24.49
CA ASP A 721 10.13 -8.89 -25.54
C ASP A 721 10.64 -9.91 -26.57
N ARG A 722 11.14 -11.07 -26.11
CA ARG A 722 11.59 -12.12 -27.03
C ARG A 722 10.44 -12.69 -27.86
N LEU A 723 9.25 -12.84 -27.28
CA LEU A 723 8.09 -13.31 -28.04
C LEU A 723 7.63 -12.28 -29.07
N THR A 724 7.70 -10.98 -28.75
CA THR A 724 7.46 -9.89 -29.69
C THR A 724 8.47 -9.92 -30.84
N GLU A 725 9.76 -10.07 -30.54
CA GLU A 725 10.82 -10.21 -31.56
C GLU A 725 10.55 -11.41 -32.48
N LEU A 726 10.19 -12.58 -31.94
CA LEU A 726 9.86 -13.75 -32.75
C LEU A 726 8.66 -13.51 -33.66
N CYS A 727 7.66 -12.75 -33.21
CA CYS A 727 6.54 -12.34 -34.07
C CYS A 727 7.01 -11.42 -35.20
N VAL A 728 7.88 -10.44 -34.91
CA VAL A 728 8.47 -9.55 -35.93
C VAL A 728 9.30 -10.33 -36.93
N GLU A 729 10.20 -11.21 -36.47
CA GLU A 729 11.03 -12.08 -37.30
C GLU A 729 10.18 -12.95 -38.24
N ALA A 730 9.11 -13.56 -37.71
CA ALA A 730 8.19 -14.37 -38.51
C ALA A 730 7.42 -13.56 -39.55
N LEU A 731 6.92 -12.37 -39.18
CA LEU A 731 6.17 -11.50 -40.09
C LEU A 731 7.05 -10.84 -41.15
N ALA A 732 8.31 -10.55 -40.82
CA ALA A 732 9.30 -10.06 -41.79
C ALA A 732 9.68 -11.15 -42.80
N ALA A 733 9.76 -12.41 -42.36
CA ALA A 733 10.08 -13.55 -43.22
C ALA A 733 8.89 -14.00 -44.11
N ASP A 734 7.68 -14.05 -43.55
CA ASP A 734 6.45 -14.37 -44.26
C ASP A 734 5.28 -13.47 -43.78
N PRO A 735 5.02 -12.34 -44.49
CA PRO A 735 3.91 -11.47 -44.15
C PRO A 735 2.53 -12.15 -44.25
N ALA A 736 2.40 -13.22 -45.03
CA ALA A 736 1.15 -13.99 -45.13
C ALA A 736 0.89 -14.87 -43.90
N ALA A 737 1.86 -15.00 -42.98
CA ALA A 737 1.70 -15.70 -41.72
C ALA A 737 0.75 -14.97 -40.75
N LEU A 738 0.58 -13.65 -40.86
CA LEU A 738 -0.26 -12.87 -39.94
C LEU A 738 -1.70 -13.39 -39.78
N PRO A 739 -2.49 -13.58 -40.84
CA PRO A 739 -3.84 -14.12 -40.70
C PRO A 739 -3.87 -15.56 -40.18
N ARG A 740 -2.87 -16.40 -40.53
CA ARG A 740 -2.76 -17.78 -40.02
C ARG A 740 -2.42 -17.81 -38.54
N LEU A 741 -1.48 -16.97 -38.12
CA LEU A 741 -1.09 -16.79 -36.73
C LEU A 741 -2.26 -16.25 -35.91
N TRP A 742 -2.98 -15.24 -36.42
CA TRP A 742 -4.20 -14.73 -35.78
C TRP A 742 -5.26 -15.82 -35.60
N ALA A 743 -5.55 -16.60 -36.64
CA ALA A 743 -6.49 -17.72 -36.57
C ALA A 743 -6.03 -18.82 -35.60
N ALA A 744 -4.74 -19.17 -35.61
CA ALA A 744 -4.16 -20.13 -34.69
C ALA A 744 -4.29 -19.67 -33.22
N THR A 745 -4.11 -18.36 -32.97
CA THR A 745 -4.40 -17.78 -31.65
C THR A 745 -5.88 -17.69 -31.33
N GLY A 746 -6.81 -18.09 -32.19
CA GLY A 746 -8.23 -18.25 -31.84
C GLY A 746 -8.55 -19.63 -31.27
N ILE A 747 -7.68 -20.62 -31.48
CA ILE A 747 -7.90 -22.00 -31.05
C ILE A 747 -7.41 -22.18 -29.60
N ARG A 748 -8.31 -22.60 -28.71
CA ARG A 748 -8.07 -22.76 -27.26
C ARG A 748 -8.41 -24.18 -26.81
N PRO A 749 -7.57 -25.19 -27.09
CA PRO A 749 -7.90 -26.59 -26.83
C PRO A 749 -8.23 -26.88 -25.36
N LEU A 750 -7.62 -26.20 -24.39
CA LEU A 750 -7.96 -26.44 -22.98
C LEU A 750 -9.29 -25.78 -22.61
N ALA A 751 -9.56 -24.55 -23.06
CA ALA A 751 -10.85 -23.90 -22.82
C ALA A 751 -12.00 -24.72 -23.44
N VAL A 752 -11.81 -25.23 -24.67
CA VAL A 752 -12.76 -26.13 -25.35
C VAL A 752 -12.96 -27.41 -24.54
N ALA A 753 -11.89 -28.01 -24.03
CA ALA A 753 -11.96 -29.22 -23.22
C ALA A 753 -12.69 -29.00 -21.89
N VAL A 754 -12.54 -27.83 -21.27
CA VAL A 754 -13.24 -27.46 -20.03
C VAL A 754 -14.73 -27.23 -20.29
N GLU A 755 -15.09 -26.48 -21.34
CA GLU A 755 -16.51 -26.24 -21.67
C GLU A 755 -17.23 -27.49 -22.22
N ALA A 756 -16.48 -28.48 -22.72
CA ALA A 756 -17.03 -29.79 -23.09
C ALA A 756 -17.36 -30.71 -21.89
N LEU A 757 -16.98 -30.32 -20.67
CA LEU A 757 -17.35 -31.07 -19.46
C LEU A 757 -18.84 -30.92 -19.16
N GLU A 758 -19.43 -31.94 -18.51
CA GLU A 758 -20.85 -31.88 -18.13
C GLU A 758 -21.14 -30.65 -17.25
N PRO A 759 -22.25 -29.92 -17.48
CA PRO A 759 -22.60 -28.74 -16.70
C PRO A 759 -22.66 -29.00 -15.18
N ALA A 760 -23.09 -30.20 -14.77
CA ALA A 760 -23.10 -30.62 -13.37
C ALA A 760 -21.69 -30.72 -12.77
N LEU A 761 -20.68 -31.10 -13.56
CA LEU A 761 -19.28 -31.12 -13.13
C LEU A 761 -18.69 -29.71 -13.04
N LEU A 762 -19.02 -28.83 -13.97
CA LEU A 762 -18.61 -27.43 -13.93
C LEU A 762 -19.25 -26.68 -12.75
N ALA A 763 -20.53 -26.94 -12.46
CA ALA A 763 -21.22 -26.39 -11.28
C ALA A 763 -20.60 -26.90 -9.98
N ARG A 764 -20.18 -28.17 -9.93
CA ARG A 764 -19.52 -28.78 -8.77
C ARG A 764 -18.07 -28.30 -8.58
N TYR A 765 -17.38 -27.96 -9.68
CA TYR A 765 -15.99 -27.51 -9.68
C TYR A 765 -15.81 -26.23 -10.52
N PRO A 766 -16.39 -25.08 -10.10
CA PRO A 766 -16.40 -23.85 -10.90
C PRO A 766 -14.99 -23.32 -11.19
N ARG A 767 -14.02 -23.63 -10.32
CA ARG A 767 -12.60 -23.25 -10.47
C ARG A 767 -11.90 -23.93 -11.65
N LEU A 768 -12.49 -24.93 -12.33
CA LEU A 768 -11.90 -25.56 -13.52
C LEU A 768 -11.71 -24.57 -14.67
N ARG A 769 -12.56 -23.53 -14.77
CA ARG A 769 -12.42 -22.48 -15.79
C ARG A 769 -11.11 -21.69 -15.68
N THR A 770 -10.54 -21.59 -14.47
CA THR A 770 -9.25 -20.90 -14.25
C THR A 770 -8.04 -21.62 -14.83
N LEU A 771 -8.20 -22.84 -15.38
CA LEU A 771 -7.10 -23.59 -15.97
C LEU A 771 -6.54 -22.93 -17.24
N SER A 772 -7.37 -22.18 -17.96
CA SER A 772 -7.02 -21.47 -19.20
C SER A 772 -6.49 -20.05 -18.97
N ASP A 773 -6.55 -19.54 -17.74
CA ASP A 773 -6.05 -18.20 -17.42
C ASP A 773 -4.51 -18.18 -17.36
N ASP A 774 -3.90 -17.08 -17.85
CA ASP A 774 -2.47 -16.78 -17.69
C ASP A 774 -2.17 -16.21 -16.30
N ALA A 775 -2.62 -16.92 -15.27
CA ALA A 775 -2.47 -16.57 -13.87
C ALA A 775 -1.98 -17.78 -13.04
N ALA A 776 -1.55 -17.51 -11.80
CA ALA A 776 -1.16 -18.56 -10.89
C ALA A 776 -2.37 -19.44 -10.50
N LEU A 777 -2.24 -20.76 -10.67
CA LEU A 777 -3.34 -21.68 -10.38
C LEU A 777 -3.67 -21.71 -8.88
N PRO A 778 -4.94 -21.46 -8.49
CA PRO A 778 -5.31 -21.16 -7.11
C PRO A 778 -5.36 -22.38 -6.17
N SER A 779 -5.20 -23.62 -6.67
CA SER A 779 -5.27 -24.82 -5.83
C SER A 779 -4.25 -25.90 -6.19
N LYS A 780 -3.86 -26.70 -5.18
CA LYS A 780 -2.97 -27.87 -5.35
C LYS A 780 -3.56 -28.91 -6.30
N ALA A 781 -4.88 -29.04 -6.34
CA ALA A 781 -5.57 -30.01 -7.17
C ALA A 781 -5.57 -29.61 -8.66
N LEU A 782 -5.80 -28.33 -8.97
CA LEU A 782 -5.65 -27.80 -10.34
C LEU A 782 -4.19 -27.89 -10.80
N ARG A 783 -3.24 -27.56 -9.92
CA ARG A 783 -1.80 -27.75 -10.17
C ARG A 783 -1.44 -29.21 -10.45
N ALA A 784 -2.13 -30.18 -9.86
CA ALA A 784 -1.93 -31.59 -10.13
C ALA A 784 -2.54 -32.01 -11.47
N LEU A 785 -3.70 -31.47 -11.85
CA LEU A 785 -4.32 -31.71 -13.16
C LEU A 785 -3.44 -31.23 -14.31
N VAL A 786 -2.86 -30.04 -14.23
CA VAL A 786 -1.99 -29.49 -15.29
C VAL A 786 -0.59 -30.13 -15.34
N LYS A 787 -0.28 -31.08 -14.46
CA LYS A 787 0.92 -31.93 -14.58
C LYS A 787 0.69 -33.13 -15.50
N ASP A 788 -0.57 -33.43 -15.82
CA ASP A 788 -0.90 -34.44 -16.81
C ASP A 788 -0.43 -33.97 -18.21
N PRO A 789 0.30 -34.79 -18.98
CA PRO A 789 0.91 -34.35 -20.23
C PRO A 789 -0.08 -33.79 -21.26
N ASP A 790 -1.26 -34.39 -21.39
CA ASP A 790 -2.26 -33.97 -22.40
C ASP A 790 -2.87 -32.61 -22.01
N ILE A 791 -3.20 -32.44 -20.72
CA ILE A 791 -3.72 -31.18 -20.17
C ILE A 791 -2.63 -30.09 -20.17
N ALA A 792 -1.38 -30.44 -19.84
CA ALA A 792 -0.25 -29.52 -19.81
C ALA A 792 0.06 -28.94 -21.19
N THR A 793 -0.07 -29.77 -22.23
CA THR A 793 0.14 -29.38 -23.63
C THR A 793 -0.97 -28.43 -24.09
N ALA A 794 -2.23 -28.82 -23.89
CA ALA A 794 -3.39 -27.97 -24.21
C ALA A 794 -3.31 -26.63 -23.47
N ARG A 795 -2.94 -26.64 -22.19
CA ARG A 795 -2.72 -25.41 -21.41
C ARG A 795 -1.61 -24.55 -21.99
N SER A 796 -0.50 -25.15 -22.39
CA SER A 796 0.63 -24.40 -22.93
C SER A 796 0.27 -23.73 -24.25
N MET A 797 -0.58 -24.36 -25.06
CA MET A 797 -1.11 -23.78 -26.29
C MET A 797 -2.03 -22.58 -26.00
N ASP A 798 -3.01 -22.71 -25.09
CA ASP A 798 -3.89 -21.61 -24.68
C ASP A 798 -3.08 -20.38 -24.21
N LEU A 799 -2.08 -20.60 -23.36
CA LEU A 799 -1.24 -19.53 -22.80
C LEU A 799 -0.35 -18.87 -23.85
N VAL A 800 0.32 -19.66 -24.69
CA VAL A 800 1.16 -19.12 -25.77
C VAL A 800 0.30 -18.29 -26.71
N ALA A 801 -0.89 -18.78 -27.06
CA ALA A 801 -1.79 -18.06 -27.94
C ALA A 801 -2.28 -16.72 -27.36
N HIS A 802 -2.61 -16.67 -26.06
CA HIS A 802 -2.93 -15.42 -25.37
C HIS A 802 -1.75 -14.44 -25.42
N ARG A 803 -0.55 -14.91 -25.09
CA ARG A 803 0.66 -14.08 -25.08
C ARG A 803 1.08 -13.58 -26.45
N VAL A 804 0.85 -14.37 -27.50
CA VAL A 804 1.05 -13.93 -28.89
C VAL A 804 0.06 -12.82 -29.24
N ARG A 805 -1.22 -12.91 -28.84
CA ARG A 805 -2.19 -11.80 -29.04
C ARG A 805 -1.73 -10.51 -28.35
N VAL A 806 -1.24 -10.60 -27.12
CA VAL A 806 -0.65 -9.45 -26.42
C VAL A 806 0.56 -8.89 -27.18
N ALA A 807 1.43 -9.74 -27.73
CA ALA A 807 2.57 -9.30 -28.54
C ALA A 807 2.12 -8.58 -29.82
N LEU A 808 1.13 -9.12 -30.55
CA LEU A 808 0.55 -8.48 -31.74
C LEU A 808 -0.11 -7.13 -31.41
N GLY A 809 -0.80 -7.04 -30.27
CA GLY A 809 -1.37 -5.78 -29.79
C GLY A 809 -0.32 -4.71 -29.50
N ARG A 810 0.82 -5.09 -28.92
CA ARG A 810 1.97 -4.19 -28.70
C ARG A 810 2.57 -3.71 -30.02
N LEU A 811 2.81 -4.62 -30.97
CA LEU A 811 3.33 -4.27 -32.31
C LEU A 811 2.43 -3.27 -33.03
N ALA A 812 1.12 -3.45 -32.93
CA ALA A 812 0.14 -2.52 -33.48
C ALA A 812 0.18 -1.15 -32.79
N ALA A 813 0.27 -1.12 -31.46
CA ALA A 813 0.32 0.12 -30.67
C ALA A 813 1.61 0.91 -30.92
N ASP A 814 2.73 0.22 -31.11
CA ASP A 814 4.05 0.81 -31.36
C ASP A 814 4.29 1.16 -32.84
N GLY A 815 3.41 0.71 -33.75
CA GLY A 815 3.51 0.99 -35.17
C GLY A 815 4.64 0.25 -35.88
N ASP A 816 4.91 -0.98 -35.46
CA ASP A 816 5.97 -1.81 -36.07
C ASP A 816 5.79 -1.96 -37.58
N GLU A 817 6.88 -1.83 -38.33
CA GLU A 817 6.88 -1.78 -39.79
C GLU A 817 6.55 -3.15 -40.41
N ALA A 818 7.12 -4.24 -39.89
CA ALA A 818 6.88 -5.59 -40.39
C ALA A 818 5.42 -6.01 -40.14
N PHE A 819 4.90 -5.75 -38.94
CA PHE A 819 3.51 -5.97 -38.60
C PHE A 819 2.55 -5.13 -39.46
N SER A 820 2.82 -3.82 -39.58
CA SER A 820 1.97 -2.93 -40.38
C SER A 820 1.96 -3.34 -41.85
N SER A 821 3.11 -3.68 -42.42
CA SER A 821 3.22 -4.17 -43.80
C SER A 821 2.44 -5.47 -44.02
N ALA A 822 2.56 -6.43 -43.10
CA ALA A 822 1.81 -7.69 -43.14
C ALA A 822 0.30 -7.46 -43.04
N LEU A 823 -0.15 -6.59 -42.12
CA LEU A 823 -1.56 -6.26 -41.92
C LEU A 823 -2.19 -5.58 -43.16
N ILE A 824 -1.48 -4.64 -43.78
CA ILE A 824 -1.97 -3.91 -44.96
C ILE A 824 -2.15 -4.85 -46.15
N ARG A 825 -1.23 -5.82 -46.29
CA ARG A 825 -1.16 -6.76 -47.42
C ARG A 825 -2.08 -7.97 -47.25
N TYR A 826 -2.23 -8.47 -46.03
CA TYR A 826 -3.03 -9.63 -45.67
C TYR A 826 -4.03 -9.32 -44.54
N PRO A 827 -4.94 -8.33 -44.72
CA PRO A 827 -5.90 -8.00 -43.68
C PRO A 827 -6.99 -9.07 -43.56
N SER A 828 -7.49 -9.28 -42.35
CA SER A 828 -8.76 -9.97 -42.10
C SER A 828 -9.71 -9.06 -41.32
N SER A 829 -11.02 -9.24 -41.50
CA SER A 829 -12.03 -8.42 -40.83
C SER A 829 -11.94 -8.56 -39.31
N GLU A 830 -11.76 -9.77 -38.79
CA GLU A 830 -11.62 -10.05 -37.36
C GLU A 830 -10.41 -9.35 -36.73
N LEU A 831 -9.25 -9.45 -37.38
CA LEU A 831 -8.00 -8.83 -36.91
C LEU A 831 -8.11 -7.30 -36.93
N LEU A 832 -8.56 -6.73 -38.05
CA LEU A 832 -8.71 -5.28 -38.17
C LEU A 832 -9.70 -4.72 -37.16
N CYS A 833 -10.86 -5.35 -36.98
CA CYS A 833 -11.85 -4.88 -36.02
C CYS A 833 -11.30 -4.91 -34.59
N ALA A 834 -10.63 -6.01 -34.18
CA ALA A 834 -10.07 -6.10 -32.83
C ALA A 834 -9.02 -5.02 -32.58
N LEU A 835 -8.10 -4.80 -33.52
CA LEU A 835 -7.05 -3.79 -33.41
C LEU A 835 -7.59 -2.35 -33.42
N ILE A 836 -8.61 -2.06 -34.23
CA ILE A 836 -9.25 -0.74 -34.31
C ILE A 836 -10.02 -0.44 -33.01
N LEU A 837 -10.71 -1.42 -32.44
CA LEU A 837 -11.39 -1.27 -31.15
C LEU A 837 -10.40 -0.94 -30.04
N VAL A 838 -9.29 -1.68 -29.96
CA VAL A 838 -8.21 -1.43 -29.01
C VAL A 838 -7.57 -0.06 -29.24
N THR A 839 -7.30 0.29 -30.49
CA THR A 839 -6.73 1.60 -30.84
C THR A 839 -7.66 2.72 -30.44
N THR A 840 -8.96 2.61 -30.74
CA THR A 840 -9.98 3.64 -30.44
C THR A 840 -10.17 3.82 -28.93
N CYS A 841 -10.22 2.72 -28.19
CA CYS A 841 -10.40 2.73 -26.75
C CYS A 841 -9.10 2.98 -25.97
N ALA A 842 -7.94 3.14 -26.61
CA ALA A 842 -6.70 3.48 -25.91
C ALA A 842 -6.74 4.91 -25.33
N PRO A 843 -6.25 5.13 -24.09
CA PRO A 843 -6.25 6.46 -23.47
C PRO A 843 -5.34 7.46 -24.19
N ALA A 844 -4.28 6.96 -24.83
CA ALA A 844 -3.38 7.71 -25.68
C ALA A 844 -2.86 6.82 -26.82
N HIS A 845 -2.48 7.43 -27.94
CA HIS A 845 -1.91 6.74 -29.09
C HIS A 845 -0.42 7.11 -29.22
N ARG A 846 0.45 6.10 -29.38
CA ARG A 846 1.89 6.29 -29.62
C ARG A 846 2.21 6.60 -31.09
N VAL A 847 1.30 6.18 -31.97
CA VAL A 847 1.36 6.42 -33.41
C VAL A 847 0.28 7.43 -33.84
N PRO A 848 0.49 8.18 -34.94
CA PRO A 848 -0.56 9.00 -35.53
C PRO A 848 -1.77 8.13 -35.90
N VAL A 849 -2.97 8.57 -35.52
CA VAL A 849 -4.24 7.90 -35.85
C VAL A 849 -5.12 8.79 -36.71
N THR A 850 -6.02 8.19 -37.48
CA THR A 850 -7.05 8.88 -38.25
C THR A 850 -8.42 8.27 -37.99
N ALA A 851 -9.47 9.07 -38.10
CA ALA A 851 -10.84 8.61 -37.89
C ALA A 851 -11.38 7.95 -39.16
N ILE A 852 -11.95 6.75 -39.03
CA ILE A 852 -12.62 6.01 -40.11
C ILE A 852 -14.14 6.03 -40.01
N SER A 853 -14.67 6.46 -38.86
CA SER A 853 -16.07 6.84 -38.69
C SER A 853 -16.17 8.18 -37.98
N ALA A 854 -17.27 8.89 -38.19
CA ALA A 854 -17.52 10.14 -37.46
C ALA A 854 -17.91 9.85 -36.00
N PRO A 855 -17.68 10.80 -35.07
CA PRO A 855 -18.26 10.74 -33.73
C PRO A 855 -19.76 10.43 -33.76
N ARG A 856 -20.20 9.51 -32.89
CA ARG A 856 -21.59 9.00 -32.79
C ARG A 856 -22.14 8.33 -34.05
N ALA A 857 -21.31 8.00 -35.04
CA ALA A 857 -21.75 7.20 -36.18
C ALA A 857 -22.08 5.77 -35.72
N THR A 858 -23.24 5.25 -36.14
CA THR A 858 -23.66 3.87 -35.88
C THR A 858 -23.20 2.90 -36.97
N THR A 859 -22.69 3.44 -38.09
CA THR A 859 -22.19 2.66 -39.23
C THR A 859 -20.76 3.04 -39.56
N VAL A 860 -19.99 2.06 -40.03
CA VAL A 860 -18.62 2.22 -40.49
C VAL A 860 -18.62 2.17 -42.02
N PRO A 861 -18.17 3.26 -42.69
CA PRO A 861 -18.19 3.35 -44.15
C PRO A 861 -17.21 2.35 -44.79
N GLY A 862 -17.47 1.88 -46.00
CA GLY A 862 -16.62 0.91 -46.70
C GLY A 862 -17.43 -0.07 -47.55
N PHE A 863 -16.79 -1.06 -48.16
CA PHE A 863 -17.47 -2.16 -48.85
C PHE A 863 -17.06 -3.51 -48.23
N PRO A 864 -17.96 -4.21 -47.51
CA PRO A 864 -19.34 -3.82 -47.19
C PRO A 864 -19.43 -2.72 -46.12
N VAL A 865 -20.52 -1.94 -46.09
CA VAL A 865 -20.84 -1.08 -44.95
C VAL A 865 -21.26 -1.98 -43.77
N THR A 866 -20.78 -1.69 -42.57
CA THR A 866 -21.10 -2.49 -41.37
C THR A 866 -21.62 -1.61 -40.24
N ALA A 867 -22.55 -2.13 -39.44
CA ALA A 867 -23.06 -1.44 -38.25
C ALA A 867 -22.25 -1.85 -37.01
N LEU A 868 -21.99 -0.89 -36.13
CA LEU A 868 -21.23 -1.10 -34.91
C LEU A 868 -21.98 -1.98 -33.91
N ASP A 869 -23.31 -1.88 -33.88
CA ASP A 869 -24.22 -2.51 -32.90
C ASP A 869 -24.85 -3.82 -33.39
N HIS A 870 -24.58 -4.26 -34.62
CA HIS A 870 -25.12 -5.51 -35.16
C HIS A 870 -24.59 -6.71 -34.35
N PRO A 871 -25.44 -7.51 -33.67
CA PRO A 871 -24.99 -8.57 -32.76
C PRO A 871 -24.07 -9.60 -33.41
N ASP A 872 -24.37 -9.99 -34.65
CA ASP A 872 -23.54 -10.92 -35.44
C ASP A 872 -22.58 -10.19 -36.40
N GLY A 873 -22.36 -8.89 -36.17
CA GLY A 873 -21.51 -8.04 -36.99
C GLY A 873 -20.02 -8.19 -36.62
N PRO A 874 -19.10 -7.81 -37.52
CA PRO A 874 -17.66 -8.01 -37.30
C PRO A 874 -17.11 -7.25 -36.09
N TRP A 875 -17.72 -6.11 -35.73
CA TRP A 875 -17.33 -5.31 -34.56
C TRP A 875 -17.69 -5.99 -33.24
N GLN A 876 -18.88 -6.58 -33.15
CA GLN A 876 -19.31 -7.31 -31.95
C GLN A 876 -18.55 -8.63 -31.79
N ALA A 877 -18.34 -9.35 -32.90
CA ALA A 877 -17.56 -10.58 -32.93
C ALA A 877 -16.09 -10.38 -32.53
N ALA A 878 -15.51 -9.21 -32.84
CA ALA A 878 -14.12 -8.90 -32.51
C ALA A 878 -13.90 -8.46 -31.05
N TRP A 879 -14.95 -8.20 -30.27
CA TRP A 879 -14.84 -7.67 -28.91
C TRP A 879 -14.04 -8.58 -27.95
N PRO A 880 -14.29 -9.90 -27.89
CA PRO A 880 -13.50 -10.79 -27.03
C PRO A 880 -12.02 -10.79 -27.41
N ALA A 881 -11.70 -10.73 -28.70
CA ALA A 881 -10.33 -10.67 -29.19
C ALA A 881 -9.65 -9.33 -28.85
N ALA A 882 -10.38 -8.22 -28.88
CA ALA A 882 -9.89 -6.91 -28.47
C ALA A 882 -9.43 -6.89 -27.00
N LEU A 883 -10.14 -7.59 -26.11
CA LEU A 883 -9.75 -7.70 -24.69
C LEU A 883 -8.42 -8.46 -24.49
N GLU A 884 -8.12 -9.42 -25.37
CA GLU A 884 -6.90 -10.24 -25.27
C GLU A 884 -5.64 -9.56 -25.82
N LEU A 885 -5.76 -8.42 -26.50
CA LEU A 885 -4.64 -7.69 -27.11
C LEU A 885 -3.81 -6.87 -26.10
N GLY A 886 -4.14 -6.93 -24.80
CA GLY A 886 -3.25 -6.48 -23.73
C GLY A 886 -3.17 -4.96 -23.52
N VAL A 887 -4.29 -4.25 -23.64
CA VAL A 887 -4.41 -2.82 -23.26
C VAL A 887 -5.04 -2.69 -21.86
N GLU A 888 -4.69 -1.60 -21.16
CA GLU A 888 -4.98 -1.29 -19.75
C GLU A 888 -6.39 -1.69 -19.27
N ALA A 889 -6.50 -1.98 -17.97
CA ALA A 889 -7.65 -2.58 -17.27
C ALA A 889 -9.03 -1.97 -17.62
N ASP A 890 -9.07 -0.73 -18.09
CA ASP A 890 -10.26 0.03 -18.46
C ASP A 890 -11.04 -0.56 -19.68
N LEU A 891 -10.42 -1.41 -20.51
CA LEU A 891 -11.13 -2.09 -21.60
C LEU A 891 -12.17 -3.12 -21.14
N HIS A 892 -12.09 -3.57 -19.89
CA HIS A 892 -13.09 -4.50 -19.32
C HIS A 892 -14.44 -3.80 -19.09
N ASP A 893 -14.46 -2.47 -19.06
CA ASP A 893 -15.68 -1.68 -19.06
C ASP A 893 -16.10 -1.34 -20.50
N ARG A 894 -17.04 -2.16 -21.01
CA ARG A 894 -17.60 -2.00 -22.35
C ARG A 894 -18.31 -0.65 -22.51
N GLU A 895 -18.88 -0.09 -21.44
CA GLU A 895 -19.61 1.18 -21.47
C GLU A 895 -18.64 2.35 -21.74
N PHE A 896 -17.51 2.37 -21.03
CA PHE A 896 -16.44 3.36 -21.23
C PHE A 896 -15.87 3.36 -22.66
N CYS A 897 -15.73 2.17 -23.24
CA CYS A 897 -15.28 2.01 -24.62
C CYS A 897 -16.29 2.62 -25.62
N TRP A 898 -17.60 2.43 -25.39
CA TRP A 898 -18.64 3.03 -26.23
C TRP A 898 -18.66 4.54 -26.14
N GLU A 899 -18.40 5.12 -24.97
CA GLU A 899 -18.27 6.57 -24.80
C GLU A 899 -17.14 7.15 -25.67
N ARG A 900 -15.98 6.48 -25.70
CA ARG A 900 -14.85 6.91 -26.54
C ARG A 900 -15.14 6.80 -28.04
N ILE A 901 -15.80 5.71 -28.45
CA ILE A 901 -16.27 5.55 -29.84
C ILE A 901 -17.29 6.65 -30.18
N ALA A 902 -18.19 6.99 -29.26
CA ALA A 902 -19.16 8.07 -29.45
C ALA A 902 -18.49 9.45 -29.53
N GLU A 903 -17.46 9.71 -28.74
CA GLU A 903 -16.71 10.98 -28.71
C GLU A 903 -15.87 11.19 -29.97
N ARG A 904 -15.16 10.14 -30.43
CA ARG A 904 -14.07 10.28 -31.42
C ARG A 904 -14.36 9.63 -32.76
N GLY A 905 -15.36 8.75 -32.81
CA GLY A 905 -15.50 7.76 -33.88
C GLY A 905 -14.46 6.64 -33.74
N LEU A 906 -14.44 5.71 -34.68
CA LEU A 906 -13.41 4.68 -34.75
C LEU A 906 -12.10 5.26 -35.27
N LEU A 907 -11.01 4.93 -34.60
CA LEU A 907 -9.66 5.37 -34.90
C LEU A 907 -8.81 4.20 -35.39
N ILE A 908 -8.04 4.44 -36.45
CA ILE A 908 -7.06 3.51 -37.02
C ILE A 908 -5.68 4.19 -37.06
N PRO A 909 -4.57 3.47 -36.86
CA PRO A 909 -3.23 4.00 -37.15
C PRO A 909 -3.15 4.51 -38.59
N ALA A 910 -2.69 5.75 -38.76
CA ALA A 910 -2.64 6.42 -40.06
C ALA A 910 -1.74 5.67 -41.06
N ALA A 911 -0.70 5.00 -40.57
CA ALA A 911 0.21 4.18 -41.39
C ALA A 911 -0.47 3.00 -42.08
N TRP A 912 -1.61 2.51 -41.58
CA TRP A 912 -2.34 1.39 -42.20
C TRP A 912 -3.18 1.82 -43.41
N VAL A 913 -3.39 3.13 -43.55
CA VAL A 913 -4.27 3.73 -44.54
C VAL A 913 -3.41 4.38 -45.63
N GLU A 914 -2.85 3.55 -46.52
CA GLU A 914 -2.05 3.99 -47.68
C GLU A 914 -2.90 4.69 -48.78
N SER A 915 -2.34 4.89 -49.98
CA SER A 915 -2.91 5.65 -51.12
C SER A 915 -4.30 5.19 -51.67
N GLY A 916 -4.96 4.22 -51.04
CA GLY A 916 -6.33 3.78 -51.32
C GLY A 916 -7.34 4.03 -50.20
N GLY A 917 -6.92 4.57 -49.05
CA GLY A 917 -7.83 4.88 -47.95
C GLY A 917 -8.41 3.66 -47.21
N TRP A 918 -9.22 3.93 -46.19
CA TRP A 918 -9.88 2.92 -45.36
C TRP A 918 -10.72 1.93 -46.18
N ALA A 919 -11.45 2.41 -47.19
CA ALA A 919 -12.31 1.58 -48.03
C ALA A 919 -11.53 0.48 -48.78
N ALA A 920 -10.30 0.76 -49.23
CA ALA A 920 -9.47 -0.23 -49.92
C ALA A 920 -8.95 -1.30 -48.95
N LEU A 921 -8.49 -0.91 -47.76
CA LEU A 921 -8.05 -1.86 -46.73
C LEU A 921 -9.22 -2.75 -46.27
N TRP A 922 -10.38 -2.15 -46.01
CA TRP A 922 -11.58 -2.85 -45.56
C TRP A 922 -12.15 -3.81 -46.61
N SER A 923 -12.16 -3.41 -47.89
CA SER A 923 -12.59 -4.27 -48.98
C SER A 923 -11.66 -5.47 -49.17
N ARG A 924 -10.34 -5.27 -49.06
CA ARG A 924 -9.38 -6.38 -49.06
C ARG A 924 -9.64 -7.37 -47.93
N ALA A 925 -9.99 -6.89 -46.74
CA ALA A 925 -10.31 -7.73 -45.58
C ALA A 925 -11.55 -8.60 -45.75
N HIS A 926 -12.46 -8.25 -46.66
CA HIS A 926 -13.70 -8.99 -46.98
C HIS A 926 -13.62 -9.79 -48.27
N THR A 927 -12.56 -9.58 -49.06
CA THR A 927 -12.31 -10.38 -50.25
C THR A 927 -11.65 -11.67 -49.78
N LYS A 928 -12.30 -12.82 -49.96
CA LYS A 928 -11.64 -14.11 -49.73
C LYS A 928 -10.36 -14.14 -50.57
N GLN A 929 -9.20 -14.07 -49.92
CA GLN A 929 -7.95 -14.31 -50.62
C GLN A 929 -7.96 -15.77 -51.10
N PRO A 930 -7.59 -16.04 -52.37
CA PRO A 930 -7.57 -17.38 -52.93
C PRO A 930 -6.59 -18.31 -52.20
#